data_AF-A0A938Z574-F1
#
_entry.id   AF-A0A938Z574-F1
#
_cell.length_a   1.000
_cell.length_b   1.000
_cell.length_c   1.000
_cell.angle_alpha   90.00
_cell.angle_beta   90.00
_cell.angle_gamma   90.00
#
_symmetry.space_group_name_H-M   'P 1'
#
loop_
_entity.id
_entity.type
_entity.pdbx_description
1 polymer ?
#
loop_
_entity_poly.entity_id
_entity_poly.type
_entity_poly.pdbx_seq_one_letter_code
_entity_poly.pdbx_strand_id
1 'polypeptide(L)'
;MPSISRIKQLCSNAVTLLDEDGIYAFTDRVKVRTSRFHLPGRKADVEAVDPLDVFTDVLFVNGCAYSVPHPIRYRVDHQIEQLVAHGVSARKVEAWDVNDDWARTAHVFVIFRCPYSEEIGRFITLAKSLGKTVLYDIDDLVIDTKYTDLIPFLSTFTEEQKRGYDDGVRAMQKTMLMCDGVITTTEGMANELKNYLPKVCINRNVASEEMLNFCNKAVRERDVFPNVSVDAVTKRERRAWKKAHEPRDGRFRIGYFSGSITHNDDFELVLPALARVMQERPEVTLCIVGELTIPDALSGMADRVEAFPFCDWRRLPKLISKVDINIAPLADSVFNRAKSENKWVEASLVKVPTVASNVGAFASEVVDGETGILCSTTEQWYDALINLMDDATRRRVLAEKAYEECSAHRTTLNSGMSLVNFIHDVMPSNIAFAVPSLNISGGNIVTLRHASFLQRRGIDVTIIDGMGEDRWVEVQGCRIPVINRRVLPAAIDDCPIDGTFQRLVATFWETAQFVERYRKADHRLYFVQGYEPGFYHPLDWHRVAASATYLSGLDVFTMSPWCQKWLKRDYGVSARCVKNGMDVERYSVREREYSGRVRILIEGDCKVDYKNVDEAFRIVDKLDPKKYEVWYLSYNGEPKSFYRVDRFLHAIPSEEIHSVYEDCHILLKTSLLESFSYPPLEMMATGGIAVAISNPGNAEYLVNGENCLLINHGEEGKAAAMIESLVEDEALRDRLISGGIKTAQSRDWSRFEDEIASVYLGE
;
A
#
# COMPACT_ATOMS: atom_id res chain seq x y z
N MET A 1 26.88 9.09 -17.67
CA MET A 1 27.93 9.44 -16.68
C MET A 1 27.63 10.84 -16.14
N PRO A 2 27.39 11.04 -14.83
CA PRO A 2 27.18 12.39 -14.29
C PRO A 2 28.48 13.20 -14.26
N SER A 3 28.40 14.52 -14.46
CA SER A 3 29.57 15.42 -14.58
C SER A 3 30.33 15.58 -13.25
N ILE A 4 31.65 15.65 -13.36
CA ILE A 4 32.63 15.81 -12.26
C ILE A 4 32.33 17.06 -11.40
N SER A 5 31.63 18.06 -11.94
CA SER A 5 31.20 19.26 -11.21
C SER A 5 30.13 18.98 -10.14
N ARG A 6 29.20 18.04 -10.40
CA ARG A 6 28.12 17.69 -9.46
C ARG A 6 28.65 16.88 -8.27
N ILE A 7 29.71 16.09 -8.50
CA ILE A 7 30.44 15.36 -7.46
C ILE A 7 31.20 16.32 -6.54
N LYS A 8 31.87 17.34 -7.09
CA LYS A 8 32.59 18.33 -6.28
C LYS A 8 31.67 19.20 -5.41
N GLN A 9 30.48 19.54 -5.90
CA GLN A 9 29.49 20.30 -5.15
C GLN A 9 28.86 19.49 -4.00
N LEU A 10 28.62 18.19 -4.22
CA LEU A 10 28.20 17.25 -3.17
C LEU A 10 29.31 17.02 -2.12
N CYS A 11 30.58 16.97 -2.55
CA CYS A 11 31.71 16.88 -1.62
C CYS A 11 31.88 18.14 -0.77
N SER A 12 31.65 19.33 -1.33
CA SER A 12 31.77 20.60 -0.59
C SER A 12 30.73 20.74 0.53
N ASN A 13 29.51 20.25 0.31
CA ASN A 13 28.43 20.29 1.31
C ASN A 13 28.52 19.14 2.34
N ALA A 14 29.40 18.15 2.11
CA ALA A 14 29.56 16.97 2.95
C ALA A 14 30.72 17.08 3.96
N VAL A 15 31.56 18.12 3.86
CA VAL A 15 32.71 18.32 4.76
C VAL A 15 32.28 18.74 6.17
N THR A 16 31.02 19.12 6.37
CA THR A 16 30.56 19.60 7.68
C THR A 16 29.67 18.68 8.51
N LEU A 17 29.32 17.51 7.99
CA LEU A 17 28.44 16.54 8.67
C LEU A 17 29.25 15.36 9.21
N LEU A 18 30.40 15.64 9.83
CA LEU A 18 31.49 14.67 9.95
C LEU A 18 31.83 14.11 11.34
N ASP A 19 31.13 14.47 12.43
CA ASP A 19 31.53 14.01 13.77
C ASP A 19 30.61 13.01 14.49
N GLU A 20 29.60 12.43 13.82
CA GLU A 20 28.94 11.20 14.32
C GLU A 20 28.78 10.12 13.23
N ASP A 21 28.56 10.50 11.96
CA ASP A 21 28.23 9.57 10.87
C ASP A 21 29.46 9.08 10.05
N GLY A 22 30.67 9.29 10.57
CA GLY A 22 31.95 9.23 9.86
C GLY A 22 32.16 8.05 8.89
N ILE A 23 32.45 8.37 7.62
CA ILE A 23 33.11 7.58 6.56
C ILE A 23 32.42 6.26 6.10
N TYR A 24 31.77 5.53 6.99
CA TYR A 24 31.11 4.26 6.70
C TYR A 24 29.76 4.45 5.98
N ALA A 25 28.97 5.46 6.36
CA ALA A 25 27.71 5.79 5.67
C ALA A 25 27.92 6.21 4.20
N PHE A 26 29.05 6.85 3.89
CA PHE A 26 29.41 7.24 2.53
C PHE A 26 29.96 6.06 1.72
N THR A 27 30.81 5.21 2.33
CA THR A 27 31.34 4.02 1.64
C THR A 27 30.27 2.96 1.40
N ASP A 28 29.23 2.86 2.24
CA ASP A 28 28.08 1.97 2.00
C ASP A 28 27.12 2.51 0.94
N ARG A 29 26.88 3.84 0.86
CA ARG A 29 26.12 4.43 -0.27
C ARG A 29 26.78 4.21 -1.63
N VAL A 30 28.11 4.04 -1.66
CA VAL A 30 28.88 3.68 -2.87
C VAL A 30 28.99 2.16 -3.05
N LYS A 31 29.12 1.38 -1.97
CA LYS A 31 29.18 -0.09 -2.01
C LYS A 31 27.85 -0.74 -2.35
N VAL A 32 26.71 -0.28 -1.82
CA VAL A 32 25.36 -0.79 -2.19
C VAL A 32 25.08 -0.55 -3.69
N ARG A 33 25.62 0.54 -4.25
CA ARG A 33 25.54 0.85 -5.68
C ARG A 33 26.46 -0.04 -6.54
N THR A 34 27.50 -0.64 -5.96
CA THR A 34 28.47 -1.50 -6.66
C THR A 34 28.31 -3.00 -6.35
N SER A 35 27.69 -3.39 -5.23
CA SER A 35 27.38 -4.77 -4.85
C SER A 35 26.14 -5.35 -5.54
N ARG A 36 25.42 -4.55 -6.35
CA ARG A 36 24.48 -5.04 -7.38
C ARG A 36 25.15 -5.92 -8.44
N PHE A 37 26.48 -6.01 -8.44
CA PHE A 37 27.23 -7.01 -9.17
C PHE A 37 27.78 -8.03 -8.16
N HIS A 38 27.20 -9.24 -8.14
CA HIS A 38 27.63 -10.47 -7.46
C HIS A 38 26.83 -10.92 -6.23
N LEU A 39 25.79 -11.70 -6.50
CA LEU A 39 25.50 -12.92 -5.73
C LEU A 39 25.34 -14.09 -6.74
N PRO A 40 26.15 -15.16 -6.66
CA PRO A 40 26.01 -16.29 -7.55
C PRO A 40 24.98 -17.30 -7.01
N GLY A 41 23.96 -17.55 -7.83
CA GLY A 41 23.44 -18.90 -8.07
C GLY A 41 22.20 -19.36 -7.30
N ARG A 42 21.04 -19.25 -7.96
CA ARG A 42 20.14 -20.40 -8.21
C ARG A 42 19.38 -20.18 -9.52
N LYS A 43 19.48 -21.16 -10.44
CA LYS A 43 18.78 -21.22 -11.73
C LYS A 43 17.33 -21.66 -11.52
N ALA A 44 16.35 -20.95 -12.08
CA ALA A 44 15.66 -21.34 -13.32
C ALA A 44 14.47 -20.41 -13.60
N ASP A 45 14.47 -19.85 -14.81
CA ASP A 45 13.43 -19.18 -15.60
C ASP A 45 11.98 -19.19 -15.08
N VAL A 46 11.62 -18.10 -14.41
CA VAL A 46 10.33 -17.40 -14.49
C VAL A 46 10.73 -15.93 -14.54
N GLU A 47 10.16 -15.10 -15.42
CA GLU A 47 10.40 -13.65 -15.37
C GLU A 47 10.14 -13.18 -13.94
N ALA A 48 11.19 -12.80 -13.21
CA ALA A 48 11.07 -12.44 -11.81
C ALA A 48 10.12 -11.25 -11.73
N VAL A 49 8.97 -11.43 -11.06
CA VAL A 49 8.03 -10.36 -10.74
C VAL A 49 8.84 -9.19 -10.18
N ASP A 50 8.71 -8.00 -10.77
CA ASP A 50 9.35 -6.80 -10.24
C ASP A 50 8.95 -6.70 -8.76
N PRO A 51 9.90 -6.71 -7.80
CA PRO A 51 9.58 -6.56 -6.38
C PRO A 51 8.72 -5.31 -6.09
N LEU A 52 8.68 -4.35 -7.03
CA LEU A 52 7.84 -3.16 -6.97
C LEU A 52 6.38 -3.36 -7.38
N ASP A 53 6.01 -4.44 -8.07
CA ASP A 53 4.62 -4.71 -8.51
C ASP A 53 3.82 -5.55 -7.51
N VAL A 54 4.36 -5.77 -6.31
CA VAL A 54 3.64 -6.42 -5.19
C VAL A 54 2.81 -5.39 -4.42
N PHE A 55 1.50 -5.62 -4.36
CA PHE A 55 0.56 -4.77 -3.61
C PHE A 55 0.35 -5.32 -2.18
N THR A 56 0.54 -4.48 -1.16
CA THR A 56 0.42 -4.85 0.27
C THR A 56 -0.44 -3.85 1.04
N ASP A 57 -0.89 -4.17 2.25
CA ASP A 57 -1.64 -3.23 3.10
C ASP A 57 -0.76 -2.03 3.52
N VAL A 58 0.47 -2.33 3.96
CA VAL A 58 1.39 -1.35 4.53
C VAL A 58 2.75 -1.36 3.85
N LEU A 59 3.25 -0.19 3.43
CA LEU A 59 4.62 -0.01 2.94
C LEU A 59 5.43 0.86 3.91
N PHE A 60 6.46 0.27 4.53
CA PHE A 60 7.42 0.99 5.34
C PHE A 60 8.49 1.64 4.46
N VAL A 61 8.73 2.93 4.66
CA VAL A 61 9.79 3.70 4.02
C VAL A 61 10.86 3.99 5.07
N ASN A 62 11.97 3.26 5.03
CA ASN A 62 13.06 3.40 5.99
C ASN A 62 13.93 4.62 5.65
N GLY A 63 13.95 5.62 6.53
CA GLY A 63 14.81 6.80 6.44
C GLY A 63 16.16 6.66 7.14
N CYS A 64 16.40 5.57 7.87
CA CYS A 64 17.61 5.37 8.68
C CYS A 64 18.67 4.55 7.93
N ALA A 65 19.94 4.87 8.13
CA ALA A 65 21.04 4.12 7.51
C ALA A 65 21.37 2.84 8.31
N TYR A 66 21.74 1.77 7.60
CA TYR A 66 22.13 0.48 8.22
C TYR A 66 23.45 0.52 9.02
N SER A 67 24.19 1.65 8.99
CA SER A 67 25.29 1.91 9.92
C SER A 67 24.83 1.91 11.37
N VAL A 68 23.55 2.22 11.60
CA VAL A 68 22.88 2.18 12.90
C VAL A 68 21.71 1.20 12.78
N PRO A 69 21.94 -0.13 12.87
CA PRO A 69 20.93 -1.12 12.49
C PRO A 69 19.82 -1.33 13.54
N HIS A 70 20.03 -0.86 14.78
CA HIS A 70 19.11 -1.13 15.88
C HIS A 70 17.72 -0.44 15.77
N PRO A 71 17.59 0.82 15.26
CA PRO A 71 16.28 1.45 15.09
C PRO A 71 15.50 0.78 13.97
N ILE A 72 16.15 0.45 12.85
CA ILE A 72 15.52 -0.25 11.71
C ILE A 72 14.93 -1.59 12.17
N ARG A 73 15.69 -2.36 12.95
CA ARG A 73 15.25 -3.65 13.48
C ARG A 73 13.94 -3.51 14.27
N TYR A 74 13.88 -2.60 15.24
CA TYR A 74 12.72 -2.47 16.12
C TYR A 74 11.54 -1.74 15.47
N ARG A 75 11.82 -0.70 14.68
CA ARG A 75 10.80 0.21 14.15
C ARG A 75 10.36 -0.09 12.73
N VAL A 76 11.05 -0.97 12.02
CA VAL A 76 10.65 -1.42 10.68
C VAL A 76 10.47 -2.94 10.67
N ASP A 77 11.55 -3.70 10.89
CA ASP A 77 11.52 -5.15 10.68
C ASP A 77 10.58 -5.88 11.65
N HIS A 78 10.63 -5.56 12.94
CA HIS A 78 9.77 -6.18 13.95
C HIS A 78 8.30 -5.73 13.81
N GLN A 79 8.04 -4.50 13.37
CA GLN A 79 6.67 -4.03 13.10
C GLN A 79 6.06 -4.74 11.89
N ILE A 80 6.85 -4.96 10.83
CA ILE A 80 6.44 -5.79 9.69
C ILE A 80 6.11 -7.21 10.16
N GLU A 81 6.96 -7.81 11.00
CA GLU A 81 6.68 -9.14 11.57
C GLU A 81 5.40 -9.15 12.43
N GLN A 82 5.16 -8.11 13.26
CA GLN A 82 3.92 -7.95 14.01
C GLN A 82 2.69 -7.94 13.10
N LEU A 83 2.70 -7.10 12.05
CA LEU A 83 1.58 -6.97 11.11
C LEU A 83 1.32 -8.28 10.36
N VAL A 84 2.37 -8.88 9.80
CA VAL A 84 2.28 -10.13 9.03
C VAL A 84 1.78 -11.29 9.91
N ALA A 85 2.27 -11.38 11.15
CA ALA A 85 1.80 -12.38 12.12
C ALA A 85 0.30 -12.27 12.43
N HIS A 86 -0.28 -11.08 12.25
CA HIS A 86 -1.69 -10.79 12.51
C HIS A 86 -2.51 -10.59 11.21
N GLY A 87 -1.98 -11.04 10.07
CA GLY A 87 -2.73 -11.13 8.81
C GLY A 87 -2.70 -9.86 7.93
N VAL A 88 -2.03 -8.79 8.35
CA VAL A 88 -1.86 -7.55 7.58
C VAL A 88 -0.57 -7.64 6.78
N SER A 89 -0.64 -7.51 5.45
CA SER A 89 0.56 -7.60 4.62
C SER A 89 1.41 -6.33 4.71
N ALA A 90 2.72 -6.51 4.89
CA ALA A 90 3.63 -5.39 5.02
C ALA A 90 4.97 -5.69 4.36
N ARG A 91 5.60 -4.64 3.81
CA ARG A 91 6.95 -4.70 3.24
C ARG A 91 7.71 -3.41 3.50
N LYS A 92 9.02 -3.42 3.25
CA LYS A 92 9.87 -2.22 3.38
C LYS A 92 10.58 -1.85 2.07
N VAL A 93 10.83 -0.56 1.94
CA VAL A 93 11.67 0.08 0.94
C VAL A 93 12.54 1.15 1.62
N GLU A 94 13.57 1.63 0.93
CA GLU A 94 14.54 2.56 1.48
C GLU A 94 14.31 3.98 0.97
N ALA A 95 14.25 5.00 1.83
CA ALA A 95 13.87 6.36 1.45
C ALA A 95 14.71 6.97 0.32
N TRP A 96 15.98 6.59 0.18
CA TRP A 96 16.85 7.07 -0.91
C TRP A 96 16.55 6.46 -2.29
N ASP A 97 15.72 5.41 -2.33
CA ASP A 97 15.20 4.79 -3.56
C ASP A 97 13.77 5.28 -3.88
N VAL A 98 13.29 6.34 -3.20
CA VAL A 98 11.91 6.83 -3.33
C VAL A 98 11.49 7.05 -4.78
N ASN A 99 10.32 6.49 -5.09
CA ASN A 99 9.72 6.53 -6.39
C ASN A 99 8.21 6.76 -6.24
N ASP A 100 7.67 7.67 -7.05
CA ASP A 100 6.24 7.98 -7.13
C ASP A 100 5.38 6.72 -7.38
N ASP A 101 5.95 5.73 -8.07
CA ASP A 101 5.32 4.44 -8.33
C ASP A 101 4.99 3.63 -7.07
N TRP A 102 5.69 3.86 -5.96
CA TRP A 102 5.36 3.21 -4.69
C TRP A 102 3.97 3.56 -4.18
N ALA A 103 3.47 4.75 -4.55
CA ALA A 103 2.14 5.21 -4.16
C ALA A 103 1.04 4.27 -4.67
N ARG A 104 1.32 3.45 -5.70
CA ARG A 104 0.37 2.45 -6.23
C ARG A 104 0.27 1.19 -5.40
N THR A 105 1.26 0.91 -4.57
CA THR A 105 1.57 -0.45 -4.09
C THR A 105 1.12 -0.72 -2.66
N ALA A 106 0.52 0.27 -2.00
CA ALA A 106 -0.06 0.08 -0.67
C ALA A 106 -1.22 1.04 -0.39
N HIS A 107 -1.99 0.75 0.65
CA HIS A 107 -3.02 1.63 1.20
C HIS A 107 -2.45 2.61 2.23
N VAL A 108 -1.51 2.12 3.05
CA VAL A 108 -0.89 2.89 4.14
C VAL A 108 0.63 2.91 3.97
N PHE A 109 1.23 4.09 4.14
CA PHE A 109 2.68 4.27 4.11
C PHE A 109 3.19 4.65 5.50
N VAL A 110 4.23 3.98 6.01
CA VAL A 110 4.85 4.31 7.30
C VAL A 110 6.26 4.80 7.05
N ILE A 111 6.50 6.10 7.21
CA ILE A 111 7.79 6.74 6.96
C ILE A 111 8.56 6.80 8.27
N PHE A 112 9.58 5.96 8.41
CA PHE A 112 10.37 5.86 9.63
C PHE A 112 11.59 6.79 9.60
N ARG A 113 11.68 7.73 10.56
CA ARG A 113 12.84 8.61 10.82
C ARG A 113 13.46 9.20 9.54
N CYS A 114 12.62 9.63 8.60
CA CYS A 114 13.06 10.16 7.31
C CYS A 114 13.05 11.70 7.34
N PRO A 115 14.19 12.38 7.10
CA PRO A 115 14.23 13.82 6.94
C PRO A 115 13.57 14.24 5.61
N TYR A 116 13.04 15.46 5.56
CA TYR A 116 12.40 15.98 4.36
C TYR A 116 13.38 16.08 3.19
N SER A 117 12.95 15.54 2.05
CA SER A 117 13.49 15.85 0.73
C SER A 117 12.34 16.23 -0.21
N GLU A 118 12.65 16.87 -1.34
CA GLU A 118 11.62 17.21 -2.34
C GLU A 118 10.96 15.95 -2.92
N GLU A 119 11.69 14.86 -3.06
CA GLU A 119 11.16 13.57 -3.51
C GLU A 119 10.21 12.95 -2.50
N ILE A 120 10.56 12.96 -1.20
CA ILE A 120 9.68 12.48 -0.13
C ILE A 120 8.43 13.36 -0.03
N GLY A 121 8.57 14.69 -0.10
CA GLY A 121 7.44 15.62 -0.06
C GLY A 121 6.47 15.40 -1.24
N ARG A 122 7.00 15.20 -2.45
CA ARG A 122 6.21 14.86 -3.64
C ARG A 122 5.51 13.51 -3.50
N PHE A 123 6.19 12.50 -2.99
CA PHE A 123 5.61 11.18 -2.73
C PHE A 123 4.44 11.25 -1.74
N ILE A 124 4.60 11.95 -0.61
CA ILE A 124 3.54 12.13 0.40
C ILE A 124 2.33 12.85 -0.22
N THR A 125 2.57 13.91 -0.99
CA THR A 125 1.52 14.66 -1.66
C THR A 125 0.76 13.80 -2.67
N LEU A 126 1.49 12.99 -3.46
CA LEU A 126 0.89 12.05 -4.40
C LEU A 126 0.05 11.00 -3.67
N ALA A 127 0.58 10.34 -2.65
CA ALA A 127 -0.17 9.34 -1.87
C ALA A 127 -1.50 9.92 -1.34
N LYS A 128 -1.46 11.11 -0.75
CA LYS A 128 -2.65 11.79 -0.22
C LYS A 128 -3.64 12.17 -1.31
N SER A 129 -3.17 12.60 -2.49
CA SER A 129 -4.05 12.89 -3.65
C SER A 129 -4.78 11.65 -4.19
N LEU A 130 -4.24 10.45 -3.91
CA LEU A 130 -4.84 9.16 -4.27
C LEU A 130 -5.79 8.60 -3.20
N GLY A 131 -6.07 9.37 -2.14
CA GLY A 131 -6.90 8.92 -1.02
C GLY A 131 -6.19 7.97 -0.05
N LYS A 132 -4.85 7.92 -0.07
CA LYS A 132 -4.04 7.01 0.76
C LYS A 132 -3.58 7.68 2.06
N THR A 133 -3.28 6.86 3.07
CA THR A 133 -2.85 7.33 4.38
C THR A 133 -1.32 7.26 4.50
N VAL A 134 -0.71 8.33 5.02
CA VAL A 134 0.72 8.40 5.30
C VAL A 134 0.94 8.64 6.79
N LEU A 135 1.70 7.78 7.44
CA LEU A 135 2.07 7.86 8.85
C LEU A 135 3.57 8.12 8.98
N TYR A 136 3.96 8.81 10.05
CA TYR A 136 5.36 8.95 10.43
C TYR A 136 5.68 8.03 11.60
N ASP A 137 6.82 7.33 11.59
CA ASP A 137 7.29 6.56 12.75
C ASP A 137 8.57 7.16 13.32
N ILE A 138 8.62 7.29 14.64
CA ILE A 138 9.81 7.77 15.34
C ILE A 138 9.91 7.25 16.77
N ASP A 139 11.15 7.00 17.19
CA ASP A 139 11.53 6.34 18.44
C ASP A 139 12.39 7.21 19.38
N ASP A 140 12.77 8.42 18.98
CA ASP A 140 13.45 9.43 19.80
C ASP A 140 12.88 10.84 19.55
N LEU A 141 13.01 11.75 20.52
CA LEU A 141 12.56 13.14 20.40
C LEU A 141 13.47 14.02 19.51
N VAL A 142 13.89 13.50 18.35
CA VAL A 142 14.69 14.19 17.33
C VAL A 142 13.76 14.87 16.32
N ILE A 143 12.73 15.55 16.82
CA ILE A 143 11.70 16.23 16.00
C ILE A 143 11.60 17.74 16.28
N ASP A 144 12.28 18.25 17.30
CA ASP A 144 12.30 19.67 17.64
C ASP A 144 13.56 19.98 18.42
N THR A 145 14.21 21.09 18.09
CA THR A 145 15.49 21.46 18.71
C THR A 145 15.32 21.66 20.22
N LYS A 146 14.14 22.05 20.70
CA LYS A 146 13.88 22.22 22.14
C LYS A 146 14.16 20.94 22.96
N TYR A 147 14.07 19.76 22.35
CA TYR A 147 14.40 18.49 23.02
C TYR A 147 15.87 18.14 22.82
N THR A 148 16.39 18.29 21.60
CA THR A 148 17.79 17.92 21.31
C THR A 148 18.78 18.88 21.97
N ASP A 149 18.41 20.13 22.21
CA ASP A 149 19.21 21.11 22.95
C ASP A 149 19.43 20.71 24.42
N LEU A 150 18.64 19.76 24.94
CA LEU A 150 18.82 19.19 26.28
C LEU A 150 19.87 18.06 26.31
N ILE A 151 20.35 17.59 25.16
CA ILE A 151 21.32 16.49 25.07
C ILE A 151 22.72 17.05 25.36
N PRO A 152 23.38 16.65 26.47
CA PRO A 152 24.67 17.24 26.86
C PRO A 152 25.77 17.06 25.81
N PHE A 153 25.77 15.92 25.11
CA PHE A 153 26.74 15.64 24.05
C PHE A 153 26.69 16.66 22.91
N LEU A 154 25.50 17.16 22.54
CA LEU A 154 25.38 18.13 21.44
C LEU A 154 25.98 19.51 21.80
N SER A 155 26.26 19.76 23.08
CA SER A 155 26.99 20.96 23.50
C SER A 155 28.48 20.91 23.13
N THR A 156 29.03 19.74 22.80
CA THR A 156 30.42 19.58 22.37
C THR A 156 30.62 19.82 20.88
N PHE A 157 29.53 20.02 20.12
CA PHE A 157 29.58 20.26 18.68
C PHE A 157 30.11 21.66 18.38
N THR A 158 30.83 21.78 17.25
CA THR A 158 31.09 23.09 16.64
C THR A 158 29.79 23.72 16.15
N GLU A 159 29.77 25.06 15.97
CA GLU A 159 28.58 25.76 15.47
C GLU A 159 28.07 25.21 14.13
N GLU A 160 28.98 24.77 13.26
CA GLU A 160 28.64 24.25 11.93
C GLU A 160 28.01 22.85 12.03
N GLN A 161 28.53 21.99 12.91
CA GLN A 161 27.96 20.67 13.21
C GLN A 161 26.59 20.77 13.87
N LYS A 162 26.46 21.66 14.86
CA LYS A 162 25.19 21.91 15.54
C LYS A 162 24.12 22.40 14.57
N ARG A 163 24.47 23.32 13.67
CA ARG A 163 23.56 23.78 12.61
C ARG A 163 23.12 22.65 11.70
N GLY A 164 24.05 21.82 11.22
CA GLY A 164 23.73 20.68 10.37
C GLY A 164 22.81 19.66 11.05
N TYR A 165 23.05 19.38 12.34
CA TYR A 165 22.18 18.51 13.15
C TYR A 165 20.78 19.10 13.30
N ASP A 166 20.68 20.38 13.68
CA ASP A 166 19.39 21.07 13.86
C ASP A 166 18.58 21.16 12.56
N ASP A 167 19.25 21.32 11.42
CA ASP A 167 18.60 21.29 10.11
C ASP A 167 18.02 19.90 9.81
N GLY A 168 18.71 18.83 10.21
CA GLY A 168 18.18 17.46 10.18
C GLY A 168 16.93 17.27 11.05
N VAL A 169 16.95 17.79 12.29
CA VAL A 169 15.81 17.78 13.22
C VAL A 169 14.60 18.48 12.61
N ARG A 170 14.80 19.70 12.07
CA ARG A 170 13.74 20.47 11.40
C ARG A 170 13.22 19.76 10.15
N ALA A 171 14.09 19.10 9.39
CA ALA A 171 13.70 18.32 8.22
C ALA A 171 12.85 17.10 8.62
N MET A 172 13.18 16.40 9.71
CA MET A 172 12.34 15.30 10.24
C MET A 172 10.97 15.81 10.69
N GLN A 173 10.94 16.93 11.43
CA GLN A 173 9.69 17.59 11.82
C GLN A 173 8.82 17.92 10.60
N LYS A 174 9.43 18.49 9.56
CA LYS A 174 8.72 18.85 8.33
C LYS A 174 8.07 17.65 7.67
N THR A 175 8.77 16.53 7.53
CA THR A 175 8.18 15.28 6.99
C THR A 175 7.03 14.79 7.86
N MET A 176 7.23 14.76 9.19
CA MET A 176 6.21 14.33 10.14
C MET A 176 4.93 15.15 10.01
N LEU A 177 5.04 16.48 9.93
CA LEU A 177 3.88 17.38 9.81
C LEU A 177 3.12 17.25 8.47
N MET A 178 3.70 16.61 7.45
CA MET A 178 2.98 16.30 6.21
C MET A 178 2.12 15.02 6.31
N CYS A 179 2.40 14.17 7.30
CA CYS A 179 1.74 12.89 7.54
C CYS A 179 0.41 13.06 8.30
N ASP A 180 -0.43 12.02 8.28
CA ASP A 180 -1.78 11.99 8.86
C ASP A 180 -1.78 11.55 10.34
N GLY A 181 -0.67 10.99 10.82
CA GLY A 181 -0.49 10.52 12.20
C GLY A 181 0.93 10.06 12.48
N VAL A 182 1.22 9.75 13.74
CA VAL A 182 2.55 9.31 14.20
C VAL A 182 2.46 7.99 14.97
N ILE A 183 3.40 7.08 14.72
CA ILE A 183 3.63 5.88 15.51
C ILE A 183 4.91 6.07 16.34
N THR A 184 4.86 5.68 17.61
CA THR A 184 6.00 5.77 18.53
C THR A 184 6.01 4.64 19.55
N THR A 185 6.99 4.64 20.46
CA THR A 185 7.32 3.51 21.35
C THR A 185 6.75 3.64 22.77
N THR A 186 6.60 4.84 23.32
CA THR A 186 6.32 5.04 24.76
C THR A 186 5.29 6.15 25.01
N GLU A 187 4.71 6.17 26.20
CA GLU A 187 3.79 7.24 26.63
C GLU A 187 4.51 8.58 26.70
N GLY A 188 5.78 8.60 27.14
CA GLY A 188 6.61 9.79 27.16
C GLY A 188 6.74 10.42 25.78
N MET A 189 7.09 9.62 24.77
CA MET A 189 7.12 10.06 23.37
C MET A 189 5.74 10.53 22.89
N ALA A 190 4.70 9.73 23.15
CA ALA A 190 3.37 10.01 22.63
C ALA A 190 2.78 11.32 23.19
N ASN A 191 3.03 11.62 24.47
CA ASN A 191 2.58 12.87 25.09
C ASN A 191 3.23 14.10 24.43
N GLU A 192 4.51 14.01 24.07
CA GLU A 192 5.20 15.11 23.37
C GLU A 192 4.76 15.23 21.90
N LEU A 193 4.55 14.11 21.22
CA LEU A 193 4.14 14.07 19.80
C LEU A 193 2.70 14.56 19.59
N LYS A 194 1.81 14.39 20.57
CA LYS A 194 0.44 14.95 20.55
C LYS A 194 0.40 16.47 20.43
N ASN A 195 1.49 17.16 20.77
CA ASN A 195 1.61 18.61 20.56
C ASN A 195 1.78 19.00 19.07
N TYR A 196 2.08 18.04 18.20
CA TYR A 196 2.32 18.26 16.77
C TYR A 196 1.24 17.65 15.88
N LEU A 197 0.83 16.42 16.17
CA LEU A 197 -0.21 15.71 15.43
C LEU A 197 -1.22 15.06 16.38
N PRO A 198 -2.54 15.11 16.07
CA PRO A 198 -3.57 14.63 16.98
C PRO A 198 -3.65 13.09 17.03
N LYS A 199 -3.31 12.41 15.93
CA LYS A 199 -3.34 10.94 15.84
C LYS A 199 -1.95 10.39 16.20
N VAL A 200 -1.83 9.79 17.38
CA VAL A 200 -0.59 9.18 17.87
C VAL A 200 -0.86 7.75 18.35
N CYS A 201 -0.12 6.79 17.79
CA CYS A 201 -0.17 5.37 18.16
C CYS A 201 1.08 4.98 18.96
N ILE A 202 0.89 4.30 20.08
CA ILE A 202 1.98 3.66 20.82
C ILE A 202 2.07 2.21 20.34
N ASN A 203 3.11 1.89 19.58
CA ASN A 203 3.52 0.52 19.30
C ASN A 203 4.89 0.29 19.94
N ARG A 204 4.92 -0.40 21.09
CA ARG A 204 6.13 -0.67 21.86
C ARG A 204 7.11 -1.55 21.09
N ASN A 205 8.39 -1.41 21.42
CA ASN A 205 9.42 -2.30 20.90
C ASN A 205 9.23 -3.71 21.48
N VAL A 206 9.32 -4.72 20.61
CA VAL A 206 9.18 -6.14 20.99
C VAL A 206 10.25 -7.00 20.36
N ALA A 207 10.42 -8.22 20.86
CA ALA A 207 11.36 -9.20 20.33
C ALA A 207 10.77 -9.97 19.15
N SER A 208 11.53 -10.08 18.06
CA SER A 208 11.18 -10.92 16.92
C SER A 208 11.36 -12.41 17.20
N GLU A 209 10.79 -13.25 16.34
CA GLU A 209 11.02 -14.70 16.36
C GLU A 209 12.51 -15.04 16.21
N GLU A 210 13.25 -14.28 15.38
CA GLU A 210 14.71 -14.44 15.26
C GLU A 210 15.40 -14.19 16.61
N MET A 211 15.00 -13.12 17.31
CA MET A 211 15.55 -12.77 18.61
C MET A 211 15.24 -13.82 19.68
N LEU A 212 13.97 -14.26 19.77
CA LEU A 212 13.57 -15.32 20.69
C LEU A 212 14.34 -16.60 20.45
N ASN A 213 14.58 -16.98 19.19
CA ASN A 213 15.40 -18.13 18.85
C ASN A 213 16.84 -18.01 19.39
N PHE A 214 17.46 -16.82 19.33
CA PHE A 214 18.78 -16.60 19.95
C PHE A 214 18.73 -16.59 21.48
N CYS A 215 17.71 -16.00 22.09
CA CYS A 215 17.50 -16.03 23.53
C CYS A 215 17.31 -17.45 24.06
N ASN A 216 16.43 -18.24 23.42
CA ASN A 216 16.17 -19.64 23.76
C ASN A 216 17.43 -20.51 23.62
N LYS A 217 18.26 -20.26 22.59
CA LYS A 217 19.57 -20.90 22.46
C LYS A 217 20.50 -20.56 23.63
N ALA A 218 20.58 -19.28 24.01
CA ALA A 218 21.41 -18.84 25.13
C ALA A 218 20.95 -19.45 26.46
N VAL A 219 19.64 -19.47 26.74
CA VAL A 219 19.05 -20.11 27.92
C VAL A 219 19.32 -21.61 27.92
N ARG A 220 19.11 -22.30 26.80
CA ARG A 220 19.39 -23.73 26.67
C ARG A 220 20.85 -24.06 26.93
N GLU A 221 21.78 -23.24 26.41
CA GLU A 221 23.21 -23.40 26.67
C GLU A 221 23.56 -23.23 28.15
N ARG A 222 22.90 -22.31 28.86
CA ARG A 222 23.20 -21.97 30.25
C ARG A 222 22.54 -22.90 31.26
N ASP A 223 21.26 -23.24 31.05
CA ASP A 223 20.40 -23.85 32.07
C ASP A 223 20.09 -25.33 31.78
N VAL A 224 20.06 -25.72 30.50
CA VAL A 224 19.71 -27.08 30.09
C VAL A 224 20.95 -27.93 29.86
N PHE A 225 21.91 -27.45 29.07
CA PHE A 225 23.10 -28.25 28.71
C PHE A 225 23.89 -28.79 29.91
N PRO A 226 24.12 -28.06 31.00
CA PRO A 226 24.82 -28.61 32.17
C PRO A 226 24.11 -29.82 32.84
N ASN A 227 22.83 -30.03 32.55
CA ASN A 227 21.98 -31.02 33.20
C ASN A 227 21.58 -32.19 32.26
N VAL A 228 22.09 -32.25 31.03
CA VAL A 228 21.75 -33.29 30.04
C VAL A 228 22.98 -34.03 29.53
N SER A 229 22.82 -35.33 29.25
CA SER A 229 23.92 -36.17 28.74
C SER A 229 24.30 -35.82 27.30
N VAL A 230 25.53 -36.16 26.91
CA VAL A 230 26.04 -35.91 25.54
C VAL A 230 25.23 -36.63 24.45
N ASP A 231 24.51 -37.69 24.81
CA ASP A 231 23.66 -38.47 23.89
C ASP A 231 22.35 -37.75 23.58
N ALA A 232 21.91 -36.83 24.46
CA ALA A 232 20.70 -36.04 24.27
C ALA A 232 20.92 -34.79 23.40
N VAL A 233 22.15 -34.51 22.95
CA VAL A 233 22.48 -33.33 22.12
C VAL A 233 22.92 -33.72 20.71
N THR A 234 22.53 -32.89 19.74
CA THR A 234 22.89 -33.11 18.33
C THR A 234 24.38 -32.87 18.08
N LYS A 235 24.92 -33.41 16.98
CA LYS A 235 26.33 -33.20 16.58
C LYS A 235 26.71 -31.71 16.49
N ARG A 236 25.78 -30.84 16.05
CA ARG A 236 26.00 -29.39 15.93
C ARG A 236 26.05 -28.69 17.29
N GLU A 237 25.35 -29.21 18.30
CA GLU A 237 25.31 -28.64 19.66
C GLU A 237 26.49 -29.09 20.54
N ARG A 238 27.20 -30.16 20.19
CA ARG A 238 28.30 -30.73 21.00
C ARG A 238 29.36 -29.70 21.41
N ARG A 239 29.68 -28.72 20.55
CA ARG A 239 30.65 -27.66 20.89
C ARG A 239 30.13 -26.75 22.01
N ALA A 240 28.86 -26.35 21.94
CA ALA A 240 28.21 -25.53 22.95
C ALA A 240 27.98 -26.31 24.24
N TRP A 241 27.56 -27.57 24.14
CA TRP A 241 27.41 -28.49 25.28
C TRP A 241 28.73 -28.69 26.03
N LYS A 242 29.85 -28.93 25.32
CA LYS A 242 31.18 -29.04 25.94
C LYS A 242 31.54 -27.77 26.71
N LYS A 243 31.28 -26.61 26.11
CA LYS A 243 31.54 -25.32 26.74
C LYS A 243 30.68 -25.09 27.99
N ALA A 244 29.42 -25.55 27.99
CA ALA A 244 28.53 -25.45 29.14
C ALA A 244 28.99 -26.29 30.36
N HIS A 245 29.84 -27.30 30.13
CA HIS A 245 30.45 -28.13 31.18
C HIS A 245 31.82 -27.64 31.64
N GLU A 246 32.32 -26.53 31.07
CA GLU A 246 33.53 -25.89 31.59
C GLU A 246 33.24 -25.31 32.99
N PRO A 247 34.17 -25.43 33.96
CA PRO A 247 33.96 -24.87 35.29
C PRO A 247 33.70 -23.37 35.22
N ARG A 248 32.67 -22.89 35.92
CA ARG A 248 32.47 -21.44 36.12
C ARG A 248 33.58 -20.92 37.05
N ASP A 249 34.02 -19.70 36.80
CA ASP A 249 35.08 -19.03 37.57
C ASP A 249 34.64 -18.51 38.94
N GLY A 250 33.39 -18.76 39.33
CA GLY A 250 32.83 -18.38 40.62
C GLY A 250 32.58 -16.89 40.80
N ARG A 251 32.81 -16.06 39.78
CA ARG A 251 32.56 -14.60 39.83
C ARG A 251 31.07 -14.29 39.69
N PHE A 252 30.61 -13.29 40.42
CA PHE A 252 29.26 -12.74 40.29
C PHE A 252 29.27 -11.58 39.30
N ARG A 253 28.46 -11.62 38.26
CA ARG A 253 28.52 -10.66 37.15
C ARG A 253 27.33 -9.71 37.15
N ILE A 254 27.61 -8.40 37.19
CA ILE A 254 26.62 -7.34 36.96
C ILE A 254 26.82 -6.82 35.53
N GLY A 255 25.78 -6.83 34.71
CA GLY A 255 25.84 -6.45 33.30
C GLY A 255 25.24 -5.07 33.03
N TYR A 256 25.95 -4.25 32.25
CA TYR A 256 25.44 -3.02 31.67
C TYR A 256 25.62 -3.03 30.15
N PHE A 257 24.51 -3.05 29.42
CA PHE A 257 24.49 -3.16 27.96
C PHE A 257 24.09 -1.80 27.39
N SER A 258 25.02 -0.84 27.42
CA SER A 258 24.73 0.59 27.26
C SER A 258 24.34 0.99 25.84
N GLY A 259 24.81 0.28 24.81
CA GLY A 259 24.65 0.74 23.42
C GLY A 259 25.65 1.85 23.09
N SER A 260 25.17 3.08 22.86
CA SER A 260 25.94 4.26 22.40
C SER A 260 26.51 5.14 23.53
N ILE A 261 27.41 6.07 23.17
CA ILE A 261 28.11 7.03 24.07
C ILE A 261 27.17 7.92 24.90
N THR A 262 25.96 8.18 24.40
CA THR A 262 24.93 9.03 25.04
C THR A 262 24.43 8.52 26.40
N HIS A 263 24.93 7.38 26.88
CA HIS A 263 24.52 6.73 28.12
C HIS A 263 25.53 6.85 29.27
N ASN A 264 26.55 7.69 29.13
CA ASN A 264 27.50 7.95 30.21
C ASN A 264 26.82 8.59 31.43
N ASP A 265 25.97 9.60 31.21
CA ASP A 265 25.23 10.28 32.29
C ASP A 265 24.25 9.33 33.01
N ASP A 266 23.65 8.39 32.28
CA ASP A 266 22.81 7.35 32.87
C ASP A 266 23.65 6.43 33.77
N PHE A 267 24.87 6.07 33.36
CA PHE A 267 25.74 5.20 34.15
C PHE A 267 26.27 5.88 35.42
N GLU A 268 26.54 7.19 35.36
CA GLU A 268 26.95 7.98 36.53
C GLU A 268 25.91 7.93 37.66
N LEU A 269 24.61 7.77 37.33
CA LEU A 269 23.53 7.65 38.32
C LEU A 269 23.70 6.43 39.24
N VAL A 270 24.13 5.29 38.68
CA VAL A 270 24.30 4.04 39.44
C VAL A 270 25.72 3.85 39.98
N LEU A 271 26.69 4.61 39.47
CA LEU A 271 28.10 4.48 39.78
C LEU A 271 28.42 4.48 41.29
N PRO A 272 27.85 5.36 42.14
CA PRO A 272 28.17 5.35 43.58
C PRO A 272 27.73 4.06 44.29
N ALA A 273 26.56 3.53 43.94
CA ALA A 273 26.06 2.28 44.50
C ALA A 273 26.88 1.09 44.01
N LEU A 274 27.18 1.04 42.71
CA LEU A 274 27.96 -0.02 42.09
C LEU A 274 29.40 -0.05 42.61
N ALA A 275 30.06 1.10 42.74
CA ALA A 275 31.40 1.20 43.29
C ALA A 275 31.45 0.68 44.74
N ARG A 276 30.45 1.04 45.56
CA ARG A 276 30.31 0.53 46.93
C ARG A 276 30.14 -0.99 46.96
N VAL A 277 29.24 -1.56 46.14
CA VAL A 277 29.06 -3.01 46.02
C VAL A 277 30.38 -3.70 45.62
N MET A 278 31.07 -3.19 44.61
CA MET A 278 32.33 -3.79 44.13
C MET A 278 33.46 -3.68 45.17
N GLN A 279 33.50 -2.64 46.00
CA GLN A 279 34.45 -2.51 47.11
C GLN A 279 34.18 -3.52 48.22
N GLU A 280 32.90 -3.72 48.58
CA GLU A 280 32.49 -4.62 49.66
C GLU A 280 32.43 -6.10 49.25
N ARG A 281 32.37 -6.41 47.95
CA ARG A 281 32.24 -7.78 47.39
C ARG A 281 33.33 -8.05 46.34
N PRO A 282 34.48 -8.62 46.74
CA PRO A 282 35.61 -8.90 45.84
C PRO A 282 35.27 -9.82 44.65
N GLU A 283 34.27 -10.68 44.79
CA GLU A 283 33.78 -11.62 43.77
C GLU A 283 32.99 -10.97 42.62
N VAL A 284 32.58 -9.71 42.78
CA VAL A 284 31.79 -8.98 41.78
C VAL A 284 32.66 -8.55 40.61
N THR A 285 32.18 -8.80 39.40
CA THR A 285 32.73 -8.33 38.13
C THR A 285 31.66 -7.52 37.40
N LEU A 286 32.04 -6.36 36.89
CA LEU A 286 31.19 -5.53 36.05
C LEU A 286 31.44 -5.88 34.58
N CYS A 287 30.41 -6.33 33.87
CA CYS A 287 30.45 -6.60 32.44
C CYS A 287 29.78 -5.45 31.68
N ILE A 288 30.52 -4.73 30.86
CA ILE A 288 30.00 -3.64 30.03
C ILE A 288 30.07 -4.06 28.56
N VAL A 289 28.97 -3.84 27.83
CA VAL A 289 28.95 -4.00 26.37
C VAL A 289 28.49 -2.70 25.73
N GLY A 290 29.34 -2.13 24.88
CA GLY A 290 29.09 -0.85 24.21
C GLY A 290 30.23 0.14 24.45
N GLU A 291 29.97 1.41 24.14
CA GLU A 291 30.93 2.49 24.30
C GLU A 291 30.73 3.15 25.67
N LEU A 292 31.61 2.83 26.62
CA LEU A 292 31.67 3.45 27.94
C LEU A 292 33.14 3.64 28.34
N THR A 293 33.50 4.85 28.71
CA THR A 293 34.79 5.11 29.36
C THR A 293 34.68 4.64 30.81
N ILE A 294 35.59 3.78 31.27
CA ILE A 294 35.60 3.31 32.66
C ILE A 294 35.76 4.53 33.58
N PRO A 295 34.80 4.84 34.46
CA PRO A 295 34.89 6.00 35.34
C PRO A 295 36.04 5.86 36.35
N ASP A 296 36.62 7.00 36.75
CA ASP A 296 37.73 7.05 37.71
C ASP A 296 37.41 6.36 39.05
N ALA A 297 36.15 6.37 39.46
CA ALA A 297 35.67 5.68 40.67
C ALA A 297 35.91 4.16 40.65
N LEU A 298 36.05 3.56 39.46
CA LEU A 298 36.33 2.13 39.26
C LEU A 298 37.80 1.84 38.90
N SER A 299 38.65 2.87 38.80
CA SER A 299 40.06 2.73 38.38
C SER A 299 40.85 1.74 39.25
N GLY A 300 40.62 1.74 40.57
CA GLY A 300 41.22 0.81 41.54
C GLY A 300 40.70 -0.63 41.46
N MET A 301 39.73 -0.92 40.58
CA MET A 301 39.07 -2.21 40.40
C MET A 301 38.99 -2.61 38.92
N ALA A 302 39.84 -2.04 38.07
CA ALA A 302 39.81 -2.22 36.63
C ALA A 302 39.99 -3.68 36.18
N ASP A 303 40.68 -4.51 36.97
CA ASP A 303 40.85 -5.96 36.74
C ASP A 303 39.53 -6.77 36.90
N ARG A 304 38.51 -6.13 37.48
CA ARG A 304 37.15 -6.66 37.67
C ARG A 304 36.11 -5.94 36.78
N VAL A 305 36.57 -5.20 35.77
CA VAL A 305 35.73 -4.59 34.75
C VAL A 305 36.00 -5.26 33.40
N GLU A 306 35.04 -6.04 32.91
CA GLU A 306 35.06 -6.68 31.60
C GLU A 306 34.33 -5.79 30.58
N ALA A 307 35.07 -5.00 29.81
CA ALA A 307 34.52 -4.17 28.75
C ALA A 307 34.61 -4.87 27.39
N PHE A 308 33.47 -4.97 26.69
CA PHE A 308 33.36 -5.51 25.35
C PHE A 308 32.95 -4.41 24.37
N PRO A 309 33.55 -4.36 23.16
CA PRO A 309 33.16 -3.39 22.15
C PRO A 309 31.73 -3.65 21.66
N PHE A 310 31.19 -2.68 20.93
CA PHE A 310 29.93 -2.84 20.21
C PHE A 310 29.91 -4.14 19.38
N CYS A 311 28.82 -4.89 19.44
CA CYS A 311 28.72 -6.20 18.80
C CYS A 311 27.39 -6.41 18.07
N ASP A 312 27.38 -7.34 17.12
CA ASP A 312 26.14 -7.75 16.45
C ASP A 312 25.12 -8.23 17.48
N TRP A 313 23.91 -7.70 17.38
CA TRP A 313 22.84 -7.95 18.34
C TRP A 313 22.47 -9.43 18.48
N ARG A 314 22.70 -10.27 17.46
CA ARG A 314 22.46 -11.73 17.54
C ARG A 314 23.38 -12.42 18.54
N ARG A 315 24.48 -11.77 18.92
CA ARG A 315 25.41 -12.23 19.96
C ARG A 315 25.02 -11.72 21.35
N LEU A 316 24.20 -10.67 21.43
CA LEU A 316 23.84 -10.00 22.67
C LEU A 316 23.10 -10.94 23.64
N PRO A 317 22.11 -11.77 23.23
CA PRO A 317 21.46 -12.72 24.14
C PRO A 317 22.46 -13.63 24.88
N LYS A 318 23.52 -14.06 24.20
CA LYS A 318 24.58 -14.91 24.79
C LYS A 318 25.51 -14.15 25.73
N LEU A 319 25.65 -12.84 25.57
CA LEU A 319 26.41 -12.00 26.51
C LEU A 319 25.55 -11.70 27.73
N ILE A 320 24.30 -11.30 27.54
CA ILE A 320 23.37 -11.03 28.64
C ILE A 320 23.17 -12.31 29.46
N SER A 321 23.00 -13.48 28.85
CA SER A 321 22.80 -14.73 29.60
C SER A 321 23.97 -15.10 30.55
N LYS A 322 25.15 -14.47 30.41
CA LYS A 322 26.31 -14.74 31.27
C LYS A 322 26.38 -13.88 32.53
N VAL A 323 25.57 -12.83 32.62
CA VAL A 323 25.51 -11.99 33.82
C VAL A 323 24.46 -12.53 34.78
N ASP A 324 24.64 -12.23 36.07
CA ASP A 324 23.70 -12.62 37.13
C ASP A 324 22.62 -11.57 37.37
N ILE A 325 22.95 -10.28 37.16
CA ILE A 325 22.02 -9.14 37.24
C ILE A 325 22.29 -8.21 36.05
N ASN A 326 21.23 -7.76 35.39
CA ASN A 326 21.28 -6.67 34.42
C ASN A 326 20.93 -5.34 35.12
N ILE A 327 21.66 -4.27 34.83
CA ILE A 327 21.32 -2.91 35.29
C ILE A 327 20.87 -2.04 34.11
N ALA A 328 19.82 -1.27 34.33
CA ALA A 328 19.26 -0.35 33.36
C ALA A 328 19.02 1.03 33.99
N PRO A 329 20.09 1.76 34.36
CA PRO A 329 19.95 3.11 34.85
C PRO A 329 19.48 4.04 33.73
N LEU A 330 18.72 5.05 34.12
CA LEU A 330 18.13 6.05 33.25
C LEU A 330 17.89 7.33 34.06
N ALA A 331 18.47 8.44 33.62
CA ALA A 331 18.25 9.74 34.24
C ALA A 331 16.80 10.23 34.07
N ASP A 332 16.30 11.06 34.99
CA ASP A 332 14.93 11.58 34.90
C ASP A 332 14.88 12.90 34.10
N SER A 333 14.71 12.78 32.79
CA SER A 333 14.55 13.91 31.86
C SER A 333 13.41 13.65 30.87
N VAL A 334 12.91 14.68 30.19
CA VAL A 334 11.90 14.50 29.12
C VAL A 334 12.40 13.55 28.03
N PHE A 335 13.68 13.69 27.63
CA PHE A 335 14.30 12.83 26.62
C PHE A 335 14.44 11.38 27.09
N ASN A 336 14.78 11.18 28.36
CA ASN A 336 14.94 9.85 28.94
C ASN A 336 13.58 9.17 29.19
N ARG A 337 12.55 9.91 29.64
CA ARG A 337 11.18 9.38 29.80
C ARG A 337 10.57 8.87 28.49
N ALA A 338 11.08 9.35 27.36
CA ALA A 338 10.71 8.88 26.03
C ALA A 338 11.38 7.55 25.62
N LYS A 339 12.44 7.11 26.32
CA LYS A 339 13.18 5.88 25.99
C LYS A 339 12.39 4.61 26.34
N SER A 340 12.60 3.57 25.53
CA SER A 340 11.96 2.26 25.70
C SER A 340 12.69 1.31 26.66
N GLU A 341 11.96 0.31 27.11
CA GLU A 341 12.29 -0.74 28.07
C GLU A 341 13.13 -1.89 27.48
N ASN A 342 13.75 -1.72 26.31
CA ASN A 342 14.46 -2.78 25.58
C ASN A 342 15.46 -3.56 26.44
N LYS A 343 16.20 -2.87 27.32
CA LYS A 343 17.19 -3.50 28.21
C LYS A 343 16.55 -4.49 29.17
N TRP A 344 15.34 -4.22 29.65
CA TRP A 344 14.57 -5.13 30.50
C TRP A 344 14.04 -6.31 29.69
N VAL A 345 13.47 -6.06 28.51
CA VAL A 345 12.93 -7.12 27.64
C VAL A 345 14.03 -8.10 27.21
N GLU A 346 15.14 -7.61 26.66
CA GLU A 346 16.24 -8.45 26.17
C GLU A 346 16.86 -9.31 27.30
N ALA A 347 17.00 -8.75 28.51
CA ALA A 347 17.51 -9.50 29.67
C ALA A 347 16.51 -10.51 30.22
N SER A 348 15.23 -10.16 30.28
CA SER A 348 14.16 -11.03 30.74
C SER A 348 14.03 -12.25 29.84
N LEU A 349 14.15 -12.10 28.51
CA LEU A 349 14.08 -13.21 27.55
C LEU A 349 15.22 -14.23 27.69
N VAL A 350 16.33 -13.87 28.35
CA VAL A 350 17.40 -14.81 28.72
C VAL A 350 17.41 -15.15 30.21
N LYS A 351 16.30 -14.91 30.90
CA LYS A 351 16.11 -15.19 32.33
C LYS A 351 17.22 -14.55 33.18
N VAL A 352 17.45 -13.26 32.96
CA VAL A 352 18.34 -12.42 33.77
C VAL A 352 17.50 -11.30 34.38
N PRO A 353 17.48 -11.16 35.72
CA PRO A 353 16.70 -10.12 36.36
C PRO A 353 17.32 -8.74 36.13
N THR A 354 16.48 -7.72 36.05
CA THR A 354 16.91 -6.33 35.84
C THR A 354 16.63 -5.48 37.07
N VAL A 355 17.62 -4.66 37.45
CA VAL A 355 17.45 -3.50 38.34
C VAL A 355 17.47 -2.24 37.47
N ALA A 356 16.40 -1.46 37.49
CA ALA A 356 16.20 -0.33 36.58
C ALA A 356 15.85 0.95 37.34
N SER A 357 16.07 2.10 36.69
CA SER A 357 15.53 3.37 37.19
C SER A 357 14.01 3.35 37.18
N ASN A 358 13.38 3.91 38.22
CA ASN A 358 11.94 4.15 38.27
C ASN A 358 11.54 5.38 37.42
N VAL A 359 11.76 5.30 36.11
CA VAL A 359 11.57 6.40 35.15
C VAL A 359 11.00 5.88 33.84
N GLY A 360 10.07 6.63 33.25
CA GLY A 360 9.59 6.40 31.87
C GLY A 360 9.02 5.00 31.67
N ALA A 361 9.41 4.35 30.56
CA ALA A 361 8.92 3.03 30.20
C ALA A 361 9.24 1.93 31.24
N PHE A 362 10.32 2.07 32.02
CA PHE A 362 10.59 1.10 33.08
C PHE A 362 9.56 1.20 34.20
N ALA A 363 9.15 2.40 34.57
CA ALA A 363 8.14 2.62 35.61
C ALA A 363 6.74 2.14 35.20
N SER A 364 6.41 2.16 33.91
CA SER A 364 5.13 1.66 33.40
C SER A 364 5.09 0.15 33.21
N GLU A 365 6.20 -0.46 32.75
CA GLU A 365 6.18 -1.86 32.33
C GLU A 365 6.76 -2.86 33.35
N VAL A 366 7.65 -2.41 34.24
CA VAL A 366 8.24 -3.29 35.27
C VAL A 366 7.37 -3.28 36.52
N VAL A 367 6.95 -4.47 36.96
CA VAL A 367 6.26 -4.65 38.24
C VAL A 367 7.33 -4.81 39.33
N ASP A 368 7.51 -3.76 40.12
CA ASP A 368 8.55 -3.72 41.16
C ASP A 368 8.45 -4.89 42.14
N GLY A 369 9.58 -5.56 42.37
CA GLY A 369 9.67 -6.76 43.21
C GLY A 369 9.20 -8.06 42.54
N GLU A 370 8.57 -8.00 41.36
CA GLU A 370 7.99 -9.16 40.68
C GLU A 370 8.61 -9.48 39.33
N THR A 371 8.78 -8.50 38.44
CA THR A 371 9.40 -8.67 37.12
C THR A 371 10.67 -7.85 36.92
N GLY A 372 11.05 -7.06 37.93
CA GLY A 372 12.31 -6.34 38.06
C GLY A 372 12.33 -5.58 39.39
N ILE A 373 13.41 -4.84 39.66
CA ILE A 373 13.49 -3.94 40.81
C ILE A 373 13.63 -2.50 40.30
N LEU A 374 12.78 -1.60 40.79
CA LEU A 374 12.77 -0.19 40.42
C LEU A 374 13.45 0.66 41.50
N CYS A 375 14.40 1.49 41.09
CA CYS A 375 15.19 2.31 42.01
C CYS A 375 15.11 3.80 41.63
N SER A 376 14.99 4.66 42.65
CA SER A 376 14.98 6.12 42.52
C SER A 376 16.16 6.79 43.24
N THR A 377 16.86 6.06 44.10
CA THR A 377 17.95 6.60 44.94
C THR A 377 19.15 5.65 44.97
N THR A 378 20.33 6.19 45.26
CA THR A 378 21.57 5.41 45.37
C THR A 378 21.47 4.26 46.38
N GLU A 379 20.84 4.47 47.54
CA GLU A 379 20.66 3.40 48.53
C GLU A 379 19.73 2.30 48.03
N GLN A 380 18.64 2.63 47.32
CA GLN A 380 17.78 1.61 46.71
C GLN A 380 18.54 0.77 45.68
N TRP A 381 19.41 1.39 44.87
CA TRP A 381 20.27 0.65 43.93
C TRP A 381 21.22 -0.29 44.67
N TYR A 382 21.88 0.19 45.72
CA TYR A 382 22.79 -0.62 46.55
C TYR A 382 22.04 -1.81 47.20
N ASP A 383 20.92 -1.53 47.86
CA ASP A 383 20.11 -2.55 48.54
C ASP A 383 19.58 -3.59 47.53
N ALA A 384 19.12 -3.15 46.36
CA ALA A 384 18.64 -4.06 45.32
C ALA A 384 19.75 -5.03 44.84
N LEU A 385 20.94 -4.51 44.58
CA LEU A 385 22.09 -5.31 44.14
C LEU A 385 22.52 -6.31 45.23
N ILE A 386 22.68 -5.86 46.48
CA ILE A 386 23.08 -6.74 47.60
C ILE A 386 22.03 -7.81 47.87
N ASN A 387 20.74 -7.44 47.96
CA ASN A 387 19.67 -8.41 48.22
C ASN A 387 19.57 -9.47 47.12
N LEU A 388 19.70 -9.07 45.84
CA LEU A 388 19.68 -10.02 44.73
C LEU A 388 20.95 -10.88 44.68
N MET A 389 22.10 -10.38 45.12
CA MET A 389 23.32 -11.18 45.25
C MET A 389 23.18 -12.26 46.32
N ASP A 390 22.73 -11.86 47.51
CA ASP A 390 22.66 -12.70 48.71
C ASP A 390 21.50 -13.73 48.65
N ASP A 391 20.42 -13.45 47.91
CA ASP A 391 19.28 -14.35 47.73
C ASP A 391 19.16 -14.88 46.29
N ALA A 392 19.84 -16.02 46.04
CA ALA A 392 19.78 -16.71 44.76
C ALA A 392 18.39 -17.25 44.40
N THR A 393 17.54 -17.54 45.39
CA THR A 393 16.17 -18.01 45.14
C THR A 393 15.32 -16.87 44.62
N ARG A 394 15.33 -15.73 45.31
CA ARG A 394 14.63 -14.52 44.87
C ARG A 394 15.10 -14.05 43.51
N ARG A 395 16.42 -14.06 43.26
CA ARG A 395 17.00 -13.71 41.95
C ARG A 395 16.44 -14.56 40.81
N ARG A 396 16.32 -15.89 41.02
CA ARG A 396 15.72 -16.81 40.04
C ARG A 396 14.23 -16.57 39.85
N VAL A 397 13.47 -16.42 40.94
CA VAL A 397 12.02 -16.18 40.86
C VAL A 397 11.72 -14.90 40.09
N LEU A 398 12.45 -13.82 40.38
CA LEU A 398 12.32 -12.54 39.69
C LEU A 398 12.61 -12.68 38.18
N ALA A 399 13.70 -13.39 37.84
CA ALA A 399 14.10 -13.62 36.46
C ALA A 399 13.08 -14.47 35.67
N GLU A 400 12.49 -15.49 36.31
CA GLU A 400 11.50 -16.34 35.67
C GLU A 400 10.17 -15.63 35.45
N LYS A 401 9.69 -14.87 36.44
CA LYS A 401 8.50 -14.02 36.27
C LYS A 401 8.67 -13.01 35.14
N ALA A 402 9.84 -12.36 35.07
CA ALA A 402 10.14 -11.43 33.99
C ALA A 402 10.20 -12.11 32.62
N TYR A 403 10.78 -13.31 32.55
CA TYR A 403 10.79 -14.14 31.33
C TYR A 403 9.38 -14.53 30.89
N GLU A 404 8.53 -14.99 31.81
CA GLU A 404 7.14 -15.35 31.53
C GLU A 404 6.36 -14.16 30.96
N GLU A 405 6.46 -12.99 31.60
CA GLU A 405 5.84 -11.75 31.12
C GLU A 405 6.34 -11.36 29.71
N CYS A 406 7.66 -11.29 29.52
CA CYS A 406 8.23 -10.86 28.25
C CYS A 406 8.00 -11.85 27.11
N SER A 407 8.07 -13.15 27.38
CA SER A 407 7.83 -14.18 26.36
C SER A 407 6.36 -14.30 25.97
N ALA A 408 5.43 -13.99 26.89
CA ALA A 408 4.00 -14.01 26.62
C ALA A 408 3.48 -12.74 25.93
N HIS A 409 4.09 -11.57 26.20
CA HIS A 409 3.51 -10.28 25.82
C HIS A 409 4.45 -9.32 25.07
N ARG A 410 5.76 -9.58 25.02
CA ARG A 410 6.77 -8.69 24.42
C ARG A 410 7.43 -9.30 23.19
N THR A 411 6.65 -10.05 22.42
CA THR A 411 7.06 -10.72 21.19
C THR A 411 6.22 -10.23 20.01
N THR A 412 6.75 -10.30 18.79
CA THR A 412 6.03 -9.88 17.58
C THR A 412 4.74 -10.66 17.35
N LEU A 413 4.69 -11.93 17.73
CA LEU A 413 3.49 -12.78 17.62
C LEU A 413 2.39 -12.43 18.63
N ASN A 414 2.72 -11.83 19.78
CA ASN A 414 1.76 -11.64 20.88
C ASN A 414 1.36 -10.17 21.13
N SER A 415 1.97 -9.20 20.44
CA SER A 415 1.76 -7.76 20.70
C SER A 415 1.28 -6.94 19.49
N GLY A 416 1.01 -7.56 18.34
CA GLY A 416 0.74 -6.84 17.10
C GLY A 416 -0.67 -6.25 16.97
N MET A 417 -1.65 -6.73 17.75
CA MET A 417 -3.05 -6.36 17.54
C MET A 417 -3.35 -4.87 17.75
N SER A 418 -2.64 -4.17 18.64
CA SER A 418 -2.82 -2.72 18.82
C SER A 418 -2.41 -1.93 17.58
N LEU A 419 -1.29 -2.30 16.95
CA LEU A 419 -0.85 -1.72 15.69
C LEU A 419 -1.82 -2.06 14.55
N VAL A 420 -2.29 -3.31 14.47
CA VAL A 420 -3.28 -3.73 13.47
C VAL A 420 -4.57 -2.94 13.58
N ASN A 421 -5.11 -2.78 14.78
CA ASN A 421 -6.31 -1.97 15.01
C ASN A 421 -6.08 -0.52 14.57
N PHE A 422 -4.94 0.07 14.95
CA PHE A 422 -4.61 1.43 14.53
C PHE A 422 -4.50 1.56 13.00
N ILE A 423 -3.85 0.60 12.33
CA ILE A 423 -3.75 0.58 10.87
C ILE A 423 -5.13 0.48 10.23
N HIS A 424 -6.01 -0.39 10.71
CA HIS A 424 -7.40 -0.48 10.22
C HIS A 424 -8.19 0.80 10.46
N ASP A 425 -8.03 1.45 11.62
CA ASP A 425 -8.71 2.70 11.96
C ASP A 425 -8.30 3.88 11.05
N VAL A 426 -7.06 3.88 10.56
CA VAL A 426 -6.55 4.93 9.66
C VAL A 426 -6.55 4.52 8.19
N MET A 427 -6.81 3.25 7.87
CA MET A 427 -6.87 2.76 6.50
C MET A 427 -8.03 3.44 5.78
N PRO A 428 -7.80 4.00 4.58
CA PRO A 428 -8.86 4.68 3.84
C PRO A 428 -9.92 3.68 3.37
N SER A 429 -11.13 4.20 3.11
CA SER A 429 -12.10 3.47 2.29
C SER A 429 -11.46 3.16 0.95
N ASN A 430 -11.50 1.91 0.53
CA ASN A 430 -10.78 1.45 -0.64
C ASN A 430 -11.58 0.49 -1.51
N ILE A 431 -11.27 0.52 -2.81
CA ILE A 431 -11.95 -0.29 -3.82
C ILE A 431 -10.99 -0.63 -4.95
N ALA A 432 -11.04 -1.89 -5.41
CA ALA A 432 -10.31 -2.33 -6.58
C ALA A 432 -11.24 -2.79 -7.70
N PHE A 433 -10.89 -2.44 -8.94
CA PHE A 433 -11.57 -2.90 -10.15
C PHE A 433 -10.68 -3.86 -10.92
N ALA A 434 -11.10 -5.12 -11.03
CA ALA A 434 -10.41 -6.11 -11.84
C ALA A 434 -10.91 -6.03 -13.29
N VAL A 435 -10.03 -5.62 -14.20
CA VAL A 435 -10.29 -5.49 -15.64
C VAL A 435 -9.43 -6.48 -16.44
N PRO A 436 -9.94 -7.03 -17.55
CA PRO A 436 -9.16 -7.97 -18.37
C PRO A 436 -7.97 -7.30 -19.07
N SER A 437 -8.14 -6.03 -19.48
CA SER A 437 -7.09 -5.17 -20.02
C SER A 437 -7.49 -3.71 -19.90
N LEU A 438 -6.53 -2.78 -19.95
CA LEU A 438 -6.79 -1.34 -20.04
C LEU A 438 -7.11 -0.84 -21.47
N ASN A 439 -7.13 -1.72 -22.47
CA ASN A 439 -7.51 -1.35 -23.84
C ASN A 439 -8.89 -0.67 -23.86
N ILE A 440 -8.99 0.48 -24.53
CA ILE A 440 -10.21 1.28 -24.56
C ILE A 440 -11.29 0.52 -25.33
N SER A 441 -12.28 0.03 -24.59
CA SER A 441 -13.50 -0.59 -25.07
C SER A 441 -14.70 0.06 -24.38
N GLY A 442 -15.91 -0.15 -24.94
CA GLY A 442 -17.14 0.43 -24.37
C GLY A 442 -17.38 0.06 -22.90
N GLY A 443 -16.98 -1.14 -22.46
CA GLY A 443 -17.13 -1.54 -21.05
C GLY A 443 -16.02 -1.02 -20.13
N ASN A 444 -14.78 -0.98 -20.63
CA ASN A 444 -13.65 -0.47 -19.85
C ASN A 444 -13.76 1.02 -19.59
N ILE A 445 -14.21 1.82 -20.58
CA ILE A 445 -14.34 3.27 -20.40
C ILE A 445 -15.37 3.62 -19.32
N VAL A 446 -16.46 2.86 -19.22
CA VAL A 446 -17.48 3.04 -18.17
C VAL A 446 -16.93 2.67 -16.81
N THR A 447 -16.21 1.55 -16.72
CA THR A 447 -15.54 1.13 -15.48
C THR A 447 -14.56 2.19 -14.98
N LEU A 448 -13.68 2.68 -15.86
CA LEU A 448 -12.72 3.73 -15.53
C LEU A 448 -13.41 5.04 -15.15
N ARG A 449 -14.57 5.34 -15.76
CA ARG A 449 -15.38 6.49 -15.40
C ARG A 449 -15.97 6.37 -13.99
N HIS A 450 -16.47 5.19 -13.62
CA HIS A 450 -16.94 4.93 -12.27
C HIS A 450 -15.79 5.02 -11.25
N ALA A 451 -14.61 4.52 -11.61
CA ALA A 451 -13.40 4.61 -10.80
C ALA A 451 -13.00 6.08 -10.52
N SER A 452 -13.11 6.98 -11.51
CA SER A 452 -12.81 8.40 -11.32
C SER A 452 -13.81 9.10 -10.39
N PHE A 453 -15.10 8.74 -10.45
CA PHE A 453 -16.11 9.24 -9.51
C PHE A 453 -15.79 8.90 -8.06
N LEU A 454 -15.33 7.68 -7.81
CA LEU A 454 -14.95 7.22 -6.49
C LEU A 454 -13.66 7.92 -6.02
N GLN A 455 -12.65 8.06 -6.87
CA GLN A 455 -11.40 8.74 -6.51
C GLN A 455 -11.65 10.23 -6.19
N ARG A 456 -12.53 10.93 -6.92
CA ARG A 456 -12.89 12.33 -6.61
C ARG A 456 -13.60 12.50 -5.26
N ARG A 457 -14.19 11.43 -4.72
CA ARG A 457 -14.75 11.39 -3.36
C ARG A 457 -13.69 11.08 -2.28
N GLY A 458 -12.41 10.98 -2.66
CA GLY A 458 -11.30 10.68 -1.75
C GLY A 458 -11.15 9.19 -1.40
N ILE A 459 -11.79 8.30 -2.16
CA ILE A 459 -11.65 6.85 -1.99
C ILE A 459 -10.34 6.39 -2.63
N ASP A 460 -9.64 5.47 -1.97
CA ASP A 460 -8.46 4.81 -2.54
C ASP A 460 -8.91 3.79 -3.60
N VAL A 461 -8.75 4.17 -4.87
CA VAL A 461 -9.16 3.36 -6.02
C VAL A 461 -7.94 2.72 -6.68
N THR A 462 -7.99 1.41 -6.91
CA THR A 462 -6.95 0.66 -7.62
C THR A 462 -7.53 -0.08 -8.82
N ILE A 463 -6.84 -0.07 -9.96
CA ILE A 463 -7.17 -0.94 -11.10
C ILE A 463 -6.26 -2.17 -11.06
N ILE A 464 -6.84 -3.35 -11.19
CA ILE A 464 -6.11 -4.61 -11.37
C ILE A 464 -6.24 -5.01 -12.83
N ASP A 465 -5.16 -4.88 -13.60
CA ASP A 465 -5.12 -5.22 -15.03
C ASP A 465 -4.63 -6.66 -15.23
N GLY A 466 -5.39 -7.49 -15.94
CA GLY A 466 -5.04 -8.89 -16.21
C GLY A 466 -4.03 -9.14 -17.34
N MET A 467 -3.76 -8.17 -18.22
CA MET A 467 -2.98 -8.40 -19.45
C MET A 467 -2.02 -7.26 -19.83
N GLY A 468 -2.08 -6.11 -19.15
CA GLY A 468 -1.27 -4.94 -19.43
C GLY A 468 0.06 -4.85 -18.69
N GLU A 469 0.83 -3.80 -19.02
CA GLU A 469 2.04 -3.38 -18.32
C GLU A 469 1.95 -1.94 -17.79
N ASP A 470 0.81 -1.29 -18.00
CA ASP A 470 0.58 0.09 -17.57
C ASP A 470 0.60 0.17 -16.04
N ARG A 471 1.22 1.23 -15.54
CA ARG A 471 1.32 1.50 -14.09
C ARG A 471 0.25 2.48 -13.63
N TRP A 472 -0.23 3.32 -14.54
CA TRP A 472 -1.17 4.39 -14.25
C TRP A 472 -2.16 4.50 -15.40
N VAL A 473 -3.40 4.87 -15.06
CA VAL A 473 -4.41 5.25 -16.06
C VAL A 473 -4.94 6.65 -15.74
N GLU A 474 -5.02 7.48 -16.76
CA GLU A 474 -5.56 8.85 -16.66
C GLU A 474 -7.00 8.85 -17.19
N VAL A 475 -7.94 9.30 -16.36
CA VAL A 475 -9.36 9.38 -16.73
C VAL A 475 -10.00 10.58 -16.09
N GLN A 476 -10.50 11.53 -16.89
CA GLN A 476 -11.23 12.72 -16.39
C GLN A 476 -10.45 13.53 -15.35
N GLY A 477 -9.16 13.75 -15.61
CA GLY A 477 -8.24 14.46 -14.72
C GLY A 477 -7.85 13.68 -13.46
N CYS A 478 -8.27 12.42 -13.34
CA CYS A 478 -7.94 11.52 -12.25
C CYS A 478 -6.84 10.54 -12.70
N ARG A 479 -5.77 10.46 -11.91
CA ARG A 479 -4.67 9.52 -12.13
C ARG A 479 -4.85 8.32 -11.20
N ILE A 480 -5.21 7.17 -11.74
CA ILE A 480 -5.56 5.98 -10.96
C ILE A 480 -4.41 4.97 -11.01
N PRO A 481 -3.99 4.41 -9.85
CA PRO A 481 -2.94 3.40 -9.78
C PRO A 481 -3.38 2.08 -10.41
N VAL A 482 -2.47 1.43 -11.14
CA VAL A 482 -2.68 0.12 -11.77
C VAL A 482 -1.71 -0.90 -11.17
N ILE A 483 -2.22 -2.09 -10.88
CA ILE A 483 -1.48 -3.27 -10.48
C ILE A 483 -1.68 -4.35 -11.54
N ASN A 484 -0.58 -4.82 -12.12
CA ASN A 484 -0.60 -5.78 -13.22
C ASN A 484 -0.60 -7.21 -12.68
N ARG A 485 -1.67 -7.96 -12.98
CA ARG A 485 -1.84 -9.38 -12.67
C ARG A 485 -1.51 -10.21 -13.90
N ARG A 486 -0.28 -10.72 -13.98
CA ARG A 486 0.19 -11.57 -15.10
C ARG A 486 -0.22 -13.03 -14.90
N VAL A 487 -1.50 -13.35 -15.04
CA VAL A 487 -2.01 -14.73 -14.86
C VAL A 487 -2.75 -15.21 -16.09
N LEU A 488 -2.23 -16.27 -16.72
CA LEU A 488 -2.90 -16.95 -17.83
C LEU A 488 -4.13 -17.71 -17.34
N PRO A 489 -5.21 -17.81 -18.14
CA PRO A 489 -6.35 -18.67 -17.83
C PRO A 489 -5.88 -20.11 -17.57
N ALA A 490 -6.22 -20.66 -16.39
CA ALA A 490 -5.90 -22.01 -15.88
C ALA A 490 -4.62 -22.22 -15.03
N ALA A 491 -3.81 -21.20 -14.75
CA ALA A 491 -2.71 -21.31 -13.77
C ALA A 491 -3.20 -21.12 -12.32
N ILE A 492 -2.49 -21.73 -11.35
CA ILE A 492 -2.60 -21.34 -9.94
C ILE A 492 -2.11 -19.90 -9.83
N ASP A 493 -2.94 -19.03 -9.27
CA ASP A 493 -2.72 -17.59 -9.16
C ASP A 493 -1.68 -17.31 -8.07
N ASP A 494 -0.39 -17.25 -8.44
CA ASP A 494 0.70 -16.75 -7.59
C ASP A 494 0.68 -15.20 -7.55
N CYS A 495 -0.52 -14.61 -7.41
CA CYS A 495 -0.80 -13.19 -7.56
C CYS A 495 0.19 -12.31 -6.79
N PRO A 496 0.76 -11.25 -7.38
CA PRO A 496 1.58 -10.29 -6.64
C PRO A 496 0.75 -9.43 -5.66
N ILE A 497 -0.54 -9.73 -5.46
CA ILE A 497 -1.46 -8.91 -4.68
C ILE A 497 -1.74 -9.59 -3.33
N ASP A 498 -1.20 -9.02 -2.26
CA ASP A 498 -1.38 -9.50 -0.88
C ASP A 498 -2.05 -8.45 0.03
N GLY A 499 -2.53 -7.33 -0.53
CA GLY A 499 -3.28 -6.29 0.20
C GLY A 499 -4.77 -6.55 0.34
N THR A 500 -5.42 -5.86 1.27
CA THR A 500 -6.81 -6.07 1.62
C THR A 500 -7.70 -5.03 0.95
N PHE A 501 -8.71 -5.48 0.22
CA PHE A 501 -9.71 -4.61 -0.38
C PHE A 501 -11.03 -4.66 0.36
N GLN A 502 -11.55 -3.52 0.82
CA GLN A 502 -12.90 -3.48 1.36
C GLN A 502 -13.93 -3.87 0.28
N ARG A 503 -13.68 -3.47 -0.97
CA ARG A 503 -14.50 -3.81 -2.14
C ARG A 503 -13.63 -4.25 -3.30
N LEU A 504 -13.95 -5.39 -3.87
CA LEU A 504 -13.30 -5.90 -5.07
C LEU A 504 -14.35 -6.15 -6.16
N VAL A 505 -14.20 -5.48 -7.29
CA VAL A 505 -15.19 -5.44 -8.38
C VAL A 505 -14.69 -6.22 -9.59
N ALA A 506 -15.44 -7.24 -10.00
CA ALA A 506 -15.29 -7.87 -11.30
C ALA A 506 -16.02 -7.06 -12.37
N THR A 507 -15.44 -6.95 -13.56
CA THR A 507 -15.98 -6.15 -14.68
C THR A 507 -16.17 -6.96 -15.96
N PHE A 508 -15.64 -8.19 -15.98
CA PHE A 508 -15.77 -9.16 -17.06
C PHE A 508 -15.76 -10.58 -16.47
N TRP A 509 -16.28 -11.56 -17.19
CA TRP A 509 -16.43 -12.93 -16.68
C TRP A 509 -15.09 -13.57 -16.31
N GLU A 510 -14.01 -13.24 -17.02
CA GLU A 510 -12.66 -13.72 -16.65
C GLU A 510 -12.20 -13.15 -15.32
N THR A 511 -12.57 -11.90 -15.01
CA THR A 511 -12.20 -11.26 -13.74
C THR A 511 -13.11 -11.69 -12.59
N ALA A 512 -14.34 -12.13 -12.86
CA ALA A 512 -15.24 -12.68 -11.85
C ALA A 512 -14.65 -13.88 -11.09
N GLN A 513 -13.98 -14.80 -11.80
CA GLN A 513 -13.33 -15.95 -11.16
C GLN A 513 -12.19 -15.55 -10.21
N PHE A 514 -11.45 -14.50 -10.56
CA PHE A 514 -10.41 -13.95 -9.69
C PHE A 514 -11.02 -13.34 -8.43
N VAL A 515 -12.03 -12.48 -8.60
CA VAL A 515 -12.70 -11.80 -7.49
C VAL A 515 -13.35 -12.79 -6.53
N GLU A 516 -13.97 -13.86 -7.05
CA GLU A 516 -14.53 -14.95 -6.24
C GLU A 516 -13.48 -15.64 -5.36
N ARG A 517 -12.27 -15.87 -5.89
CA ARG A 517 -11.20 -16.62 -5.20
C ARG A 517 -10.32 -15.75 -4.31
N TYR A 518 -10.28 -14.45 -4.54
CA TYR A 518 -9.42 -13.54 -3.79
C TYR A 518 -9.83 -13.50 -2.32
N ARG A 519 -8.91 -13.82 -1.40
CA ARG A 519 -9.24 -14.05 0.02
C ARG A 519 -9.39 -12.76 0.81
N LYS A 520 -8.56 -11.75 0.51
CA LYS A 520 -8.49 -10.49 1.25
C LYS A 520 -9.44 -9.43 0.67
N ALA A 521 -10.69 -9.82 0.43
CA ALA A 521 -11.75 -8.89 0.04
C ALA A 521 -12.96 -9.04 0.96
N ASP A 522 -13.41 -7.93 1.55
CA ASP A 522 -14.57 -7.93 2.46
C ASP A 522 -15.87 -8.11 1.65
N HIS A 523 -16.06 -7.24 0.66
CA HIS A 523 -17.20 -7.27 -0.25
C HIS A 523 -16.76 -7.53 -1.69
N ARG A 524 -17.46 -8.44 -2.37
CA ARG A 524 -17.14 -8.86 -3.74
C ARG A 524 -18.31 -8.53 -4.66
N LEU A 525 -18.06 -7.69 -5.64
CA LEU A 525 -19.06 -7.14 -6.53
C LEU A 525 -18.81 -7.64 -7.96
N TYR A 526 -19.88 -7.77 -8.75
CA TYR A 526 -19.78 -8.05 -10.17
C TYR A 526 -20.58 -7.03 -10.98
N PHE A 527 -19.85 -6.18 -11.70
CA PHE A 527 -20.40 -5.23 -12.66
C PHE A 527 -20.69 -5.93 -14.00
N VAL A 528 -21.91 -6.44 -14.17
CA VAL A 528 -22.32 -7.11 -15.40
C VAL A 528 -22.78 -6.06 -16.41
N GLN A 529 -21.95 -5.81 -17.42
CA GLN A 529 -22.18 -4.74 -18.39
C GLN A 529 -22.97 -5.18 -19.62
N GLY A 530 -23.13 -6.49 -19.86
CA GLY A 530 -23.85 -7.02 -21.02
C GLY A 530 -23.95 -8.54 -21.02
N TYR A 531 -24.48 -9.10 -22.12
CA TYR A 531 -24.59 -10.56 -22.30
C TYR A 531 -23.28 -11.15 -22.82
N GLU A 532 -22.37 -11.46 -21.91
CA GLU A 532 -21.00 -11.89 -22.22
C GLU A 532 -20.92 -13.25 -22.95
N PRO A 533 -21.79 -14.26 -22.68
CA PRO A 533 -21.84 -15.48 -23.50
C PRO A 533 -22.18 -15.20 -24.97
N GLY A 534 -22.77 -14.05 -25.28
CA GLY A 534 -23.07 -13.62 -26.64
C GLY A 534 -21.83 -13.29 -27.47
N PHE A 535 -20.66 -13.12 -26.84
CA PHE A 535 -19.40 -12.85 -27.54
C PHE A 535 -18.76 -14.10 -28.16
N TYR A 536 -19.27 -15.29 -27.82
CA TYR A 536 -18.71 -16.56 -28.24
C TYR A 536 -19.71 -17.39 -29.04
N HIS A 537 -19.25 -18.09 -30.07
CA HIS A 537 -20.09 -18.98 -30.87
C HIS A 537 -20.45 -20.27 -30.10
N PRO A 538 -21.54 -20.98 -30.50
CA PRO A 538 -21.81 -22.31 -29.98
C PRO A 538 -20.59 -23.24 -30.13
N LEU A 539 -20.40 -24.14 -29.17
CA LEU A 539 -19.23 -25.05 -29.01
C LEU A 539 -17.95 -24.40 -28.47
N ASP A 540 -17.92 -23.08 -28.29
CA ASP A 540 -16.86 -22.44 -27.51
C ASP A 540 -17.09 -22.65 -26.01
N TRP A 541 -16.08 -23.18 -25.31
CA TRP A 541 -16.11 -23.37 -23.86
C TRP A 541 -16.27 -22.04 -23.10
N HIS A 542 -15.69 -20.94 -23.61
CA HIS A 542 -15.78 -19.62 -22.98
C HIS A 542 -17.24 -19.16 -22.84
N ARG A 543 -18.12 -19.58 -23.76
CA ARG A 543 -19.56 -19.34 -23.66
C ARG A 543 -20.16 -19.95 -22.39
N VAL A 544 -19.77 -21.18 -22.07
CA VAL A 544 -20.23 -21.91 -20.88
C VAL A 544 -19.61 -21.29 -19.63
N ALA A 545 -18.31 -20.99 -19.67
CA ALA A 545 -17.59 -20.36 -18.57
C ALA A 545 -18.20 -19.00 -18.19
N ALA A 546 -18.44 -18.13 -19.17
CA ALA A 546 -19.04 -16.82 -18.98
C ALA A 546 -20.47 -16.90 -18.44
N SER A 547 -21.24 -17.92 -18.85
CA SER A 547 -22.59 -18.13 -18.31
C SER A 547 -22.58 -18.56 -16.85
N ALA A 548 -21.59 -19.37 -16.45
CA ALA A 548 -21.47 -19.86 -15.08
C ALA A 548 -21.13 -18.75 -14.07
N THR A 549 -20.43 -17.69 -14.48
CA THR A 549 -19.99 -16.61 -13.56
C THR A 549 -21.15 -15.81 -12.97
N TYR A 550 -22.33 -15.79 -13.60
CA TYR A 550 -23.50 -15.12 -13.05
C TYR A 550 -24.03 -15.75 -11.76
N LEU A 551 -23.62 -16.98 -11.45
CA LEU A 551 -23.97 -17.70 -10.21
C LEU A 551 -22.81 -17.80 -9.21
N SER A 552 -21.77 -16.96 -9.33
CA SER A 552 -20.56 -16.94 -8.49
C SER A 552 -20.77 -16.43 -7.04
N GLY A 553 -22.01 -16.16 -6.62
CA GLY A 553 -22.32 -15.62 -5.30
C GLY A 553 -21.89 -14.16 -5.07
N LEU A 554 -21.36 -13.50 -6.10
CA LEU A 554 -20.98 -12.09 -6.07
C LEU A 554 -22.20 -11.16 -6.03
N ASP A 555 -22.05 -9.99 -5.42
CA ASP A 555 -23.10 -8.96 -5.43
C ASP A 555 -23.18 -8.31 -6.81
N VAL A 556 -24.23 -8.64 -7.57
CA VAL A 556 -24.36 -8.22 -8.96
C VAL A 556 -25.02 -6.86 -9.09
N PHE A 557 -24.46 -6.02 -9.96
CA PHE A 557 -25.11 -4.82 -10.44
C PHE A 557 -24.82 -4.61 -11.93
N THR A 558 -25.63 -3.80 -12.60
CA THR A 558 -25.60 -3.61 -14.04
C THR A 558 -25.94 -2.17 -14.43
N MET A 559 -25.69 -1.83 -15.68
CA MET A 559 -25.95 -0.50 -16.26
C MET A 559 -27.25 -0.41 -17.07
N SER A 560 -28.01 -1.51 -17.16
CA SER A 560 -29.16 -1.63 -18.06
C SER A 560 -30.35 -2.34 -17.39
N PRO A 561 -31.56 -1.75 -17.44
CA PRO A 561 -32.78 -2.41 -16.95
C PRO A 561 -33.07 -3.71 -17.68
N TRP A 562 -32.63 -3.85 -18.94
CA TRP A 562 -32.73 -5.11 -19.66
C TRP A 562 -31.84 -6.18 -19.03
N CYS A 563 -30.56 -5.87 -18.78
CA CYS A 563 -29.63 -6.79 -18.11
C CYS A 563 -30.17 -7.22 -16.74
N GLN A 564 -30.74 -6.29 -15.97
CA GLN A 564 -31.36 -6.58 -14.68
C GLN A 564 -32.49 -7.61 -14.81
N LYS A 565 -33.41 -7.42 -15.76
CA LYS A 565 -34.53 -8.35 -16.01
C LYS A 565 -34.04 -9.69 -16.54
N TRP A 566 -33.05 -9.68 -17.42
CA TRP A 566 -32.46 -10.88 -18.02
C TRP A 566 -31.77 -11.76 -16.96
N LEU A 567 -30.91 -11.16 -16.13
CA LEU A 567 -30.26 -11.84 -15.00
C LEU A 567 -31.29 -12.44 -14.04
N LYS A 568 -32.36 -11.69 -13.73
CA LYS A 568 -33.41 -12.18 -12.85
C LYS A 568 -34.20 -13.35 -13.45
N ARG A 569 -34.54 -13.26 -14.74
CA ARG A 569 -35.35 -14.25 -15.46
C ARG A 569 -34.58 -15.55 -15.68
N ASP A 570 -33.35 -15.47 -16.16
CA ASP A 570 -32.60 -16.63 -16.64
C ASP A 570 -31.73 -17.27 -15.55
N TYR A 571 -31.27 -16.48 -14.57
CA TYR A 571 -30.37 -16.94 -13.51
C TYR A 571 -30.95 -16.77 -12.09
N GLY A 572 -32.11 -16.13 -11.92
CA GLY A 572 -32.69 -15.85 -10.61
C GLY A 572 -31.99 -14.74 -9.82
N VAL A 573 -30.93 -14.15 -10.38
CA VAL A 573 -30.04 -13.17 -9.74
C VAL A 573 -30.71 -11.79 -9.69
N SER A 574 -30.80 -11.21 -8.50
CA SER A 574 -31.26 -9.84 -8.33
C SER A 574 -30.08 -8.90 -8.51
N ALA A 575 -30.09 -8.08 -9.55
CA ALA A 575 -29.05 -7.08 -9.79
C ALA A 575 -29.54 -5.66 -9.46
N ARG A 576 -28.71 -4.85 -8.82
CA ARG A 576 -28.93 -3.39 -8.77
C ARG A 576 -28.69 -2.80 -10.17
N CYS A 577 -29.47 -1.82 -10.59
CA CYS A 577 -29.31 -1.17 -11.89
C CYS A 577 -28.93 0.28 -11.67
N VAL A 578 -27.76 0.69 -12.16
CA VAL A 578 -27.34 2.10 -12.22
C VAL A 578 -27.53 2.60 -13.63
N LYS A 579 -27.95 3.85 -13.81
CA LYS A 579 -28.07 4.43 -15.14
C LYS A 579 -26.69 4.77 -15.70
N ASN A 580 -26.55 4.55 -17.00
CA ASN A 580 -25.37 4.98 -17.73
C ASN A 580 -25.54 6.42 -18.26
N GLY A 581 -24.42 7.13 -18.41
CA GLY A 581 -24.38 8.52 -18.85
C GLY A 581 -23.34 8.80 -19.93
N MET A 582 -23.25 10.06 -20.37
CA MET A 582 -22.28 10.56 -21.35
C MET A 582 -21.74 11.94 -20.95
N ASP A 583 -20.59 12.33 -21.52
CA ASP A 583 -20.03 13.68 -21.38
C ASP A 583 -20.68 14.63 -22.39
N VAL A 584 -21.82 15.23 -22.02
CA VAL A 584 -22.60 16.05 -22.97
C VAL A 584 -21.80 17.26 -23.45
N GLU A 585 -20.94 17.82 -22.59
CA GLU A 585 -20.06 18.95 -22.90
C GLU A 585 -19.05 18.71 -24.04
N ARG A 586 -18.77 17.44 -24.39
CA ARG A 586 -17.89 17.10 -25.50
C ARG A 586 -18.52 17.30 -26.88
N TYR A 587 -19.84 17.50 -26.93
CA TYR A 587 -20.60 17.61 -28.17
C TYR A 587 -21.20 19.00 -28.30
N SER A 588 -21.01 19.62 -29.46
CA SER A 588 -21.65 20.89 -29.77
C SER A 588 -22.86 20.67 -30.66
N VAL A 589 -23.98 21.32 -30.33
CA VAL A 589 -25.16 21.31 -31.20
C VAL A 589 -24.84 22.08 -32.47
N ARG A 590 -24.98 21.42 -33.62
CA ARG A 590 -24.73 22.01 -34.94
C ARG A 590 -26.00 22.01 -35.78
N GLU A 591 -26.33 23.18 -36.31
CA GLU A 591 -27.42 23.31 -37.29
C GLU A 591 -27.01 22.69 -38.62
N ARG A 592 -27.95 22.04 -39.31
CA ARG A 592 -27.68 21.23 -40.51
C ARG A 592 -28.67 21.56 -41.63
N GLU A 593 -28.15 21.71 -42.84
CA GLU A 593 -28.95 21.98 -44.03
C GLU A 593 -29.32 20.67 -44.76
N TYR A 594 -30.63 20.42 -44.92
CA TYR A 594 -31.14 19.23 -45.61
C TYR A 594 -31.45 19.45 -47.10
N SER A 595 -31.20 20.66 -47.62
CA SER A 595 -31.37 21.01 -49.04
C SER A 595 -30.22 20.51 -49.93
N GLY A 596 -29.04 20.27 -49.33
CA GLY A 596 -27.85 19.73 -49.98
C GLY A 596 -27.76 18.20 -49.92
N ARG A 597 -26.52 17.69 -50.03
CA ARG A 597 -26.25 16.25 -49.89
C ARG A 597 -26.30 15.85 -48.41
N VAL A 598 -27.21 14.94 -48.07
CA VAL A 598 -27.44 14.48 -46.68
C VAL A 598 -26.43 13.39 -46.33
N ARG A 599 -25.67 13.58 -45.26
CA ARG A 599 -24.64 12.63 -44.80
C ARG A 599 -25.22 11.64 -43.80
N ILE A 600 -25.12 10.35 -44.09
CA ILE A 600 -25.55 9.24 -43.23
C ILE A 600 -24.30 8.57 -42.66
N LEU A 601 -24.21 8.54 -41.33
CA LEU A 601 -23.19 7.80 -40.60
C LEU A 601 -23.68 6.39 -40.29
N ILE A 602 -22.87 5.39 -40.64
CA ILE A 602 -23.00 4.01 -40.18
C ILE A 602 -21.83 3.73 -39.24
N GLU A 603 -22.11 3.29 -38.02
CA GLU A 603 -21.11 2.94 -37.01
C GLU A 603 -21.23 1.47 -36.59
N GLY A 604 -20.08 0.80 -36.54
CA GLY A 604 -19.92 -0.53 -35.96
C GLY A 604 -18.99 -1.43 -36.77
N ASP A 605 -18.39 -2.42 -36.12
CA ASP A 605 -17.56 -3.41 -36.81
C ASP A 605 -18.42 -4.43 -37.55
N CYS A 606 -18.28 -4.51 -38.87
CA CYS A 606 -18.99 -5.45 -39.73
C CYS A 606 -18.59 -6.93 -39.54
N LYS A 607 -17.52 -7.22 -38.79
CA LYS A 607 -17.14 -8.58 -38.38
C LYS A 607 -17.96 -9.09 -37.19
N VAL A 608 -18.67 -8.19 -36.51
CA VAL A 608 -19.46 -8.52 -35.31
C VAL A 608 -20.93 -8.71 -35.69
N ASP A 609 -21.39 -9.96 -35.71
CA ASP A 609 -22.71 -10.34 -36.23
C ASP A 609 -23.87 -9.55 -35.61
N TYR A 610 -23.87 -9.37 -34.29
CA TYR A 610 -24.96 -8.67 -33.60
C TYR A 610 -24.99 -7.16 -33.86
N LYS A 611 -23.91 -6.56 -34.38
CA LYS A 611 -23.90 -5.15 -34.81
C LYS A 611 -24.69 -4.97 -36.11
N ASN A 612 -24.83 -6.03 -36.91
CA ASN A 612 -25.70 -6.12 -38.08
C ASN A 612 -25.51 -4.96 -39.08
N VAL A 613 -24.25 -4.60 -39.30
CA VAL A 613 -23.82 -3.48 -40.16
C VAL A 613 -24.23 -3.70 -41.63
N ASP A 614 -24.24 -4.96 -42.09
CA ASP A 614 -24.63 -5.33 -43.45
C ASP A 614 -26.03 -4.82 -43.82
N GLU A 615 -26.97 -4.83 -42.88
CA GLU A 615 -28.32 -4.33 -43.12
C GLU A 615 -28.35 -2.81 -43.31
N ALA A 616 -27.55 -2.05 -42.55
CA ALA A 616 -27.44 -0.61 -42.75
C ALA A 616 -26.96 -0.29 -44.17
N PHE A 617 -26.01 -1.07 -44.69
CA PHE A 617 -25.55 -0.93 -46.09
C PHE A 617 -26.63 -1.31 -47.11
N ARG A 618 -27.39 -2.40 -46.88
CA ARG A 618 -28.53 -2.76 -47.73
C ARG A 618 -29.64 -1.69 -47.75
N ILE A 619 -29.81 -0.94 -46.65
CA ILE A 619 -30.74 0.19 -46.58
C ILE A 619 -30.23 1.36 -47.42
N VAL A 620 -28.98 1.79 -47.22
CA VAL A 620 -28.45 2.96 -47.96
C VAL A 620 -28.30 2.68 -49.45
N ASP A 621 -28.07 1.43 -49.87
CA ASP A 621 -28.03 1.03 -51.29
C ASP A 621 -29.35 1.30 -52.03
N LYS A 622 -30.48 1.38 -51.29
CA LYS A 622 -31.79 1.74 -51.85
C LYS A 622 -32.01 3.25 -51.96
N LEU A 623 -31.15 4.07 -51.36
CA LEU A 623 -31.22 5.54 -51.39
C LEU A 623 -30.43 6.11 -52.58
N ASP A 624 -30.87 7.26 -53.11
CA ASP A 624 -30.20 7.94 -54.23
C ASP A 624 -28.76 8.38 -53.87
N PRO A 625 -27.72 7.82 -54.54
CA PRO A 625 -26.32 8.20 -54.31
C PRO A 625 -26.01 9.69 -54.53
N LYS A 626 -26.83 10.41 -55.32
CA LYS A 626 -26.65 11.85 -55.56
C LYS A 626 -27.17 12.70 -54.40
N LYS A 627 -28.20 12.22 -53.70
CA LYS A 627 -28.82 12.91 -52.56
C LYS A 627 -28.13 12.56 -51.24
N TYR A 628 -27.60 11.34 -51.11
CA TYR A 628 -27.02 10.84 -49.87
C TYR A 628 -25.52 10.54 -49.99
N GLU A 629 -24.78 10.84 -48.92
CA GLU A 629 -23.37 10.50 -48.76
C GLU A 629 -23.22 9.56 -47.56
N VAL A 630 -22.56 8.41 -47.75
CA VAL A 630 -22.44 7.38 -46.72
C VAL A 630 -21.05 7.43 -46.09
N TRP A 631 -21.01 7.75 -44.80
CA TRP A 631 -19.81 7.70 -43.98
C TRP A 631 -19.84 6.42 -43.14
N TYR A 632 -18.73 5.70 -43.12
CA TYR A 632 -18.61 4.45 -42.35
C TYR A 632 -17.49 4.58 -41.32
N LEU A 633 -17.86 4.45 -40.05
CA LEU A 633 -16.96 4.47 -38.92
C LEU A 633 -16.78 3.05 -38.36
N SER A 634 -15.54 2.55 -38.40
CA SER A 634 -15.19 1.24 -37.86
C SER A 634 -13.75 1.21 -37.33
N TYR A 635 -13.58 0.58 -36.17
CA TYR A 635 -12.29 0.46 -35.51
C TYR A 635 -11.44 -0.70 -36.05
N ASN A 636 -12.03 -1.89 -36.23
CA ASN A 636 -11.29 -3.12 -36.57
C ASN A 636 -11.73 -3.77 -37.90
N GLY A 637 -12.90 -3.39 -38.42
CA GLY A 637 -13.50 -3.95 -39.63
C GLY A 637 -13.30 -3.04 -40.84
N GLU A 638 -12.71 -3.56 -41.90
CA GLU A 638 -12.71 -2.90 -43.21
C GLU A 638 -14.09 -3.02 -43.89
N PRO A 639 -14.44 -2.11 -44.80
CA PRO A 639 -15.70 -2.22 -45.56
C PRO A 639 -15.73 -3.52 -46.37
N LYS A 640 -16.88 -4.21 -46.37
CA LYS A 640 -17.08 -5.36 -47.27
C LYS A 640 -17.15 -4.87 -48.72
N SER A 641 -16.80 -5.74 -49.66
CA SER A 641 -16.70 -5.37 -51.09
C SER A 641 -18.00 -4.85 -51.72
N PHE A 642 -19.16 -5.20 -51.15
CA PHE A 642 -20.46 -4.73 -51.63
C PHE A 642 -20.95 -3.44 -50.94
N TYR A 643 -20.19 -2.88 -49.99
CA TYR A 643 -20.59 -1.67 -49.29
C TYR A 643 -20.38 -0.43 -50.16
N ARG A 644 -21.43 0.36 -50.33
CA ARG A 644 -21.32 1.72 -50.85
C ARG A 644 -20.84 2.67 -49.75
N VAL A 645 -19.57 3.04 -49.78
CA VAL A 645 -18.94 3.97 -48.83
C VAL A 645 -18.37 5.18 -49.57
N ASP A 646 -18.86 6.37 -49.26
CA ASP A 646 -18.30 7.62 -49.80
C ASP A 646 -17.09 8.10 -48.98
N ARG A 647 -17.12 7.90 -47.65
CA ARG A 647 -16.02 8.19 -46.74
C ARG A 647 -15.85 7.09 -45.71
N PHE A 648 -14.67 6.47 -45.68
CA PHE A 648 -14.31 5.49 -44.65
C PHE A 648 -13.45 6.13 -43.57
N LEU A 649 -13.86 5.96 -42.31
CA LEU A 649 -13.22 6.48 -41.12
C LEU A 649 -12.72 5.29 -40.31
N HIS A 650 -11.45 4.95 -40.49
CA HIS A 650 -10.84 3.78 -39.85
C HIS A 650 -10.04 4.18 -38.62
N ALA A 651 -10.39 3.60 -37.47
CA ALA A 651 -9.64 3.76 -36.21
C ALA A 651 -9.27 5.22 -35.89
N ILE A 652 -10.22 6.14 -36.11
CA ILE A 652 -9.99 7.56 -35.82
C ILE A 652 -9.77 7.78 -34.32
N PRO A 653 -8.92 8.74 -33.92
CA PRO A 653 -8.68 9.05 -32.51
C PRO A 653 -9.98 9.40 -31.78
N SER A 654 -10.12 8.98 -30.53
CA SER A 654 -11.35 9.20 -29.75
C SER A 654 -11.76 10.68 -29.63
N GLU A 655 -10.76 11.57 -29.64
CA GLU A 655 -10.94 13.02 -29.61
C GLU A 655 -11.53 13.56 -30.91
N GLU A 656 -11.41 12.89 -32.05
CA GLU A 656 -11.94 13.37 -33.33
C GLU A 656 -13.36 12.85 -33.62
N ILE A 657 -13.82 11.84 -32.89
CA ILE A 657 -15.11 11.17 -33.14
C ILE A 657 -16.28 12.14 -33.05
N HIS A 658 -16.29 13.06 -32.08
CA HIS A 658 -17.40 14.01 -31.91
C HIS A 658 -17.61 14.87 -33.17
N SER A 659 -16.53 15.28 -33.84
CA SER A 659 -16.59 16.06 -35.09
C SER A 659 -17.25 15.29 -36.24
N VAL A 660 -17.10 13.95 -36.26
CA VAL A 660 -17.76 13.08 -37.24
C VAL A 660 -19.27 13.10 -37.06
N TYR A 661 -19.73 13.01 -35.81
CA TYR A 661 -21.16 13.12 -35.48
C TYR A 661 -21.71 14.51 -35.84
N GLU A 662 -20.96 15.58 -35.54
CA GLU A 662 -21.33 16.96 -35.89
C GLU A 662 -21.47 17.17 -37.40
N ASP A 663 -20.60 16.56 -38.20
CA ASP A 663 -20.62 16.65 -39.66
C ASP A 663 -21.71 15.79 -40.32
N CYS A 664 -22.21 14.74 -39.65
CA CYS A 664 -23.22 13.84 -40.20
C CYS A 664 -24.63 14.28 -39.82
N HIS A 665 -25.61 14.04 -40.70
CA HIS A 665 -27.00 14.45 -40.48
C HIS A 665 -27.80 13.38 -39.76
N ILE A 666 -27.61 12.13 -40.20
CA ILE A 666 -28.34 10.98 -39.73
C ILE A 666 -27.34 9.92 -39.27
N LEU A 667 -27.58 9.32 -38.11
CA LEU A 667 -26.96 8.04 -37.73
C LEU A 667 -27.92 6.93 -38.14
N LEU A 668 -27.45 5.96 -38.92
CA LEU A 668 -28.18 4.72 -39.21
C LEU A 668 -27.58 3.57 -38.41
N LYS A 669 -28.31 3.09 -37.39
CA LYS A 669 -27.83 2.08 -36.45
C LYS A 669 -28.71 0.82 -36.45
N THR A 670 -28.21 -0.28 -37.00
CA THR A 670 -28.97 -1.53 -37.19
C THR A 670 -28.62 -2.64 -36.19
N SER A 671 -27.95 -2.31 -35.08
CA SER A 671 -27.49 -3.31 -34.10
C SER A 671 -28.64 -3.98 -33.36
N LEU A 672 -28.60 -5.32 -33.30
CA LEU A 672 -29.68 -6.17 -32.78
C LEU A 672 -29.62 -6.36 -31.26
N LEU A 673 -28.42 -6.28 -30.68
CA LEU A 673 -28.21 -6.43 -29.25
C LEU A 673 -27.11 -5.49 -28.77
N GLU A 674 -27.48 -4.61 -27.84
CA GLU A 674 -26.55 -3.80 -27.06
C GLU A 674 -27.12 -3.69 -25.64
N SER A 675 -26.25 -3.64 -24.62
CA SER A 675 -26.68 -3.42 -23.24
C SER A 675 -27.00 -1.96 -22.97
N PHE A 676 -26.20 -1.06 -23.55
CA PHE A 676 -26.45 0.38 -23.65
C PHE A 676 -25.80 0.90 -24.93
N SER A 677 -26.55 1.63 -25.75
CA SER A 677 -26.06 2.12 -27.04
C SER A 677 -25.64 3.58 -26.91
N TYR A 678 -24.36 3.88 -27.10
CA TYR A 678 -23.86 5.26 -27.11
C TYR A 678 -24.13 6.03 -28.41
N PRO A 679 -23.89 5.45 -29.60
CA PRO A 679 -23.95 6.20 -30.86
C PRO A 679 -25.22 7.03 -31.08
N PRO A 680 -26.43 6.52 -30.78
CA PRO A 680 -27.64 7.34 -30.91
C PRO A 680 -27.64 8.57 -30.01
N LEU A 681 -27.15 8.46 -28.76
CA LEU A 681 -27.03 9.60 -27.85
C LEU A 681 -25.97 10.60 -28.31
N GLU A 682 -24.84 10.11 -28.82
CA GLU A 682 -23.78 10.96 -29.39
C GLU A 682 -24.30 11.76 -30.60
N MET A 683 -25.03 11.11 -31.50
CA MET A 683 -25.68 11.78 -32.63
C MET A 683 -26.69 12.83 -32.15
N MET A 684 -27.54 12.47 -31.19
CA MET A 684 -28.53 13.39 -30.61
C MET A 684 -27.88 14.61 -29.91
N ALA A 685 -26.75 14.41 -29.22
CA ALA A 685 -26.04 15.47 -28.50
C ALA A 685 -25.52 16.56 -29.46
N THR A 686 -25.18 16.19 -30.68
CA THR A 686 -24.75 17.14 -31.73
C THR A 686 -25.92 17.79 -32.47
N GLY A 687 -27.17 17.42 -32.18
CA GLY A 687 -28.36 17.86 -32.93
C GLY A 687 -28.62 17.10 -34.24
N GLY A 688 -27.97 15.95 -34.45
CA GLY A 688 -28.27 15.06 -35.57
C GLY A 688 -29.39 14.07 -35.23
N ILE A 689 -29.89 13.35 -36.23
CA ILE A 689 -31.05 12.47 -36.07
C ILE A 689 -30.62 11.01 -36.01
N ALA A 690 -31.02 10.29 -34.97
CA ALA A 690 -30.81 8.85 -34.87
C ALA A 690 -31.95 8.08 -35.57
N VAL A 691 -31.59 7.25 -36.55
CA VAL A 691 -32.44 6.24 -37.17
C VAL A 691 -31.91 4.87 -36.76
N ALA A 692 -32.68 4.11 -35.98
CA ALA A 692 -32.15 2.91 -35.34
C ALA A 692 -33.14 1.74 -35.31
N ILE A 693 -32.62 0.51 -35.29
CA ILE A 693 -33.39 -0.65 -34.88
C ILE A 693 -33.53 -0.62 -33.36
N SER A 694 -34.74 -0.83 -32.86
CA SER A 694 -34.98 -0.97 -31.42
C SER A 694 -34.30 -2.23 -30.91
N ASN A 695 -33.42 -2.08 -29.93
CA ASN A 695 -32.79 -3.18 -29.22
C ASN A 695 -32.92 -2.95 -27.71
N PRO A 696 -32.65 -3.98 -26.88
CA PRO A 696 -32.96 -3.88 -25.46
C PRO A 696 -32.21 -2.77 -24.70
N GLY A 697 -31.02 -2.37 -25.15
CA GLY A 697 -30.24 -1.30 -24.53
C GLY A 697 -30.67 0.10 -24.96
N ASN A 698 -30.92 0.32 -26.26
CA ASN A 698 -31.33 1.63 -26.75
C ASN A 698 -32.80 1.96 -26.44
N ALA A 699 -33.65 0.95 -26.23
CA ALA A 699 -35.04 1.13 -25.83
C ALA A 699 -35.23 1.83 -24.47
N GLU A 700 -34.17 1.95 -23.67
CA GLU A 700 -34.21 2.69 -22.40
C GLU A 700 -34.40 4.20 -22.59
N TYR A 701 -33.99 4.74 -23.74
CA TYR A 701 -34.03 6.18 -24.01
C TYR A 701 -34.54 6.54 -25.40
N LEU A 702 -34.61 5.60 -26.36
CA LEU A 702 -35.17 5.84 -27.68
C LEU A 702 -36.70 5.78 -27.67
N VAL A 703 -37.34 6.85 -28.14
CA VAL A 703 -38.79 6.96 -28.30
C VAL A 703 -39.10 7.39 -29.73
N ASN A 704 -39.72 6.48 -30.49
CA ASN A 704 -40.01 6.67 -31.91
C ASN A 704 -40.89 7.90 -32.16
N GLY A 705 -40.47 8.76 -33.10
CA GLY A 705 -41.21 9.97 -33.45
C GLY A 705 -41.07 11.12 -32.46
N GLU A 706 -40.38 10.91 -31.33
CA GLU A 706 -40.11 11.95 -30.33
C GLU A 706 -38.65 12.40 -30.34
N ASN A 707 -37.71 11.45 -30.26
CA ASN A 707 -36.27 11.76 -30.24
C ASN A 707 -35.44 10.96 -31.27
N CYS A 708 -36.03 9.95 -31.89
CA CYS A 708 -35.42 9.14 -32.94
C CYS A 708 -36.48 8.62 -33.91
N LEU A 709 -36.03 7.97 -34.98
CA LEU A 709 -36.88 7.20 -35.86
C LEU A 709 -36.51 5.72 -35.75
N LEU A 710 -37.46 4.88 -35.33
CA LEU A 710 -37.25 3.44 -35.21
C LEU A 710 -37.61 2.71 -36.50
N ILE A 711 -36.73 1.82 -36.95
CA ILE A 711 -36.91 0.95 -38.12
C ILE A 711 -36.96 -0.52 -37.70
N ASN A 712 -37.62 -1.35 -38.51
CA ASN A 712 -37.73 -2.78 -38.27
C ASN A 712 -36.61 -3.55 -38.97
N HIS A 713 -36.11 -4.59 -38.29
CA HIS A 713 -35.18 -5.54 -38.86
C HIS A 713 -35.78 -6.29 -40.06
N GLY A 714 -35.04 -6.39 -41.16
CA GLY A 714 -35.41 -7.08 -42.39
C GLY A 714 -36.37 -6.31 -43.30
N GLU A 715 -36.66 -5.03 -43.00
CA GLU A 715 -37.58 -4.20 -43.79
C GLU A 715 -36.84 -3.07 -44.52
N GLU A 716 -35.75 -3.38 -45.25
CA GLU A 716 -34.81 -2.35 -45.74
C GLU A 716 -35.48 -1.34 -46.68
N GLY A 717 -36.46 -1.77 -47.48
CA GLY A 717 -37.22 -0.89 -48.37
C GLY A 717 -38.08 0.13 -47.63
N LYS A 718 -38.69 -0.28 -46.51
CA LYS A 718 -39.46 0.65 -45.66
C LYS A 718 -38.54 1.59 -44.90
N ALA A 719 -37.42 1.09 -44.40
CA ALA A 719 -36.40 1.92 -43.74
C ALA A 719 -35.87 3.01 -44.67
N ALA A 720 -35.57 2.68 -45.94
CA ALA A 720 -35.15 3.66 -46.94
C ALA A 720 -36.23 4.73 -47.20
N ALA A 721 -37.49 4.34 -47.40
CA ALA A 721 -38.59 5.28 -47.59
C ALA A 721 -38.82 6.20 -46.37
N MET A 722 -38.63 5.67 -45.16
CA MET A 722 -38.70 6.45 -43.92
C MET A 722 -37.58 7.49 -43.83
N ILE A 723 -36.36 7.16 -44.26
CA ILE A 723 -35.25 8.11 -44.35
C ILE A 723 -35.55 9.20 -45.39
N GLU A 724 -36.13 8.86 -46.54
CA GLU A 724 -36.53 9.84 -47.55
C GLU A 724 -37.61 10.80 -47.01
N SER A 725 -38.64 10.27 -46.35
CA SER A 725 -39.69 11.08 -45.72
C SER A 725 -39.14 11.99 -44.62
N LEU A 726 -38.17 11.52 -43.82
CA LEU A 726 -37.51 12.30 -42.79
C LEU A 726 -36.78 13.53 -43.36
N VAL A 727 -36.12 13.37 -44.50
CA VAL A 727 -35.38 14.46 -45.17
C VAL A 727 -36.33 15.49 -45.81
N GLU A 728 -37.58 15.12 -46.08
CA GLU A 728 -38.58 16.02 -46.67
C GLU A 728 -39.46 16.73 -45.61
N ASP A 729 -39.66 16.12 -44.43
CA ASP A 729 -40.50 16.64 -43.36
C ASP A 729 -39.71 17.46 -42.31
N GLU A 730 -39.73 18.79 -42.45
CA GLU A 730 -39.07 19.72 -41.53
C GLU A 730 -39.65 19.68 -40.11
N ALA A 731 -40.97 19.58 -39.98
CA ALA A 731 -41.63 19.56 -38.67
C ALA A 731 -41.29 18.29 -37.88
N LEU A 732 -41.13 17.16 -38.58
CA LEU A 732 -40.64 15.93 -37.97
C LEU A 732 -39.17 16.09 -37.54
N ARG A 733 -38.29 16.65 -38.39
CA ARG A 733 -36.89 16.87 -38.02
C ARG A 733 -36.74 17.73 -36.79
N ASP A 734 -37.41 18.88 -36.72
CA ASP A 734 -37.31 19.79 -35.58
C ASP A 734 -37.73 19.12 -34.28
N ARG A 735 -38.80 18.31 -34.34
CA ARG A 735 -39.27 17.53 -33.20
C ARG A 735 -38.20 16.52 -32.74
N LEU A 736 -37.67 15.72 -33.66
CA LEU A 736 -36.67 14.70 -33.37
C LEU A 736 -35.36 15.32 -32.84
N ILE A 737 -34.91 16.43 -33.42
CA ILE A 737 -33.71 17.15 -32.99
C ILE A 737 -33.91 17.72 -31.57
N SER A 738 -35.03 18.41 -31.33
CA SER A 738 -35.33 18.96 -30.00
C SER A 738 -35.47 17.87 -28.93
N GLY A 739 -36.15 16.76 -29.26
CA GLY A 739 -36.29 15.60 -28.38
C GLY A 739 -34.96 14.89 -28.13
N GLY A 740 -34.14 14.75 -29.17
CA GLY A 740 -32.80 14.17 -29.11
C GLY A 740 -31.88 14.94 -28.18
N ILE A 741 -31.75 16.26 -28.39
CA ILE A 741 -30.91 17.12 -27.54
C ILE A 741 -31.33 17.04 -26.06
N LYS A 742 -32.64 17.11 -25.78
CA LYS A 742 -33.17 16.94 -24.41
C LYS A 742 -32.83 15.57 -23.82
N THR A 743 -32.92 14.52 -24.63
CA THR A 743 -32.60 13.15 -24.21
C THR A 743 -31.12 13.02 -23.87
N ALA A 744 -30.22 13.52 -24.73
CA ALA A 744 -28.78 13.52 -24.47
C ALA A 744 -28.42 14.32 -23.20
N GLN A 745 -28.96 15.52 -23.04
CA GLN A 745 -28.76 16.35 -21.83
C GLN A 745 -29.26 15.68 -20.53
N SER A 746 -30.31 14.87 -20.62
CA SER A 746 -30.82 14.12 -19.46
C SER A 746 -29.89 12.98 -19.03
N ARG A 747 -28.94 12.60 -19.88
CA ARG A 747 -27.98 11.52 -19.68
C ARG A 747 -26.57 12.00 -19.32
N ASP A 748 -26.43 13.26 -18.91
CA ASP A 748 -25.14 13.77 -18.44
C ASP A 748 -24.66 13.00 -17.19
N TRP A 749 -23.37 12.63 -17.18
CA TRP A 749 -22.75 11.87 -16.08
C TRP A 749 -22.94 12.50 -14.70
N SER A 750 -22.96 13.83 -14.60
CA SER A 750 -23.13 14.54 -13.34
C SER A 750 -24.43 14.20 -12.60
N ARG A 751 -25.44 13.71 -13.33
CA ARG A 751 -26.76 13.35 -12.76
C ARG A 751 -26.78 11.98 -12.07
N PHE A 752 -25.82 11.11 -12.38
CA PHE A 752 -25.80 9.73 -11.89
C PHE A 752 -24.61 9.45 -10.97
N GLU A 753 -23.72 10.43 -10.77
CA GLU A 753 -22.46 10.21 -10.05
C GLU A 753 -22.69 9.68 -8.62
N ASP A 754 -23.61 10.29 -7.88
CA ASP A 754 -23.94 9.90 -6.51
C ASP A 754 -24.62 8.53 -6.44
N GLU A 755 -25.55 8.26 -7.37
CA GLU A 755 -26.23 6.97 -7.49
C GLU A 755 -25.22 5.85 -7.76
N ILE A 756 -24.29 6.07 -8.70
CA ILE A 756 -23.24 5.10 -9.04
C ILE A 756 -22.34 4.84 -7.83
N ALA A 757 -21.87 5.91 -7.17
CA ALA A 757 -21.01 5.77 -5.99
C ALA A 757 -21.70 4.98 -4.87
N SER A 758 -22.97 5.27 -4.58
CA SER A 758 -23.75 4.56 -3.54
C SER A 758 -23.83 3.06 -3.77
N VAL A 759 -23.94 2.61 -5.03
CA VAL A 759 -24.00 1.18 -5.36
C VAL A 759 -22.71 0.46 -5.02
N TYR A 760 -21.57 1.06 -5.34
CA TYR A 760 -20.27 0.53 -4.95
C TYR A 760 -20.11 0.56 -3.43
N LEU A 761 -20.44 1.67 -2.79
CA LEU A 761 -20.26 1.87 -1.36
C LEU A 761 -21.28 1.11 -0.49
N GLY A 762 -22.35 0.57 -1.07
CA GLY A 762 -23.37 -0.16 -0.31
C GLY A 762 -24.22 0.75 0.58
N GLU A 763 -24.37 2.00 0.17
CA GLU A 763 -25.16 3.05 0.86
C GLU A 763 -26.65 3.03 0.49
#